data_AF-A0A948R1E5-F1
#
_entry.id   AF-A0A948R1E5-F1
#
_cell.length_a   1.000
_cell.length_b   1.000
_cell.length_c   1.000
_cell.angle_alpha   90.00
_cell.angle_beta   90.00
_cell.angle_gamma   90.00
#
_symmetry.space_group_name_H-M   'P 1'
#
loop_
_entity.id
_entity.type
_entity.pdbx_description
1 polymer ?
#
loop_
_entity_poly.entity_id
_entity_poly.type
_entity_poly.pdbx_seq_one_letter_code
_entity_poly.pdbx_strand_id
1 'polypeptide(L)'
;MDIVAIVESLKPATEWMSANWQILALAFTIYVVFLWSRGFWKRLFEVAEKLAFSNWQLALLGATGIVLSLASGWTTWDGMRNFTNEPLLSFMITFGIQGVMLIVAWLIGESFASGMNVNQSQRGARGGSGFEWIAGALLGIVAVAAVAALIVRSQESATPLLTTDQWLFGAVALAVIGMIAVLQSDLLTPYIQSSRIILRNAVLWVMFLACMATSVFFSFDSLFSTIFPQTERIRAAELRAQNQVAGIVSDIGQTVATRRIQEAEALFKSDGWFEYERQLDKLAGKAQGAQAAIEDYFNEQIEKRNTDRAQLQERAASAKSQQSGLQVKVTQLNEEISRLQAERPEAAAAVDQQRQVVLEIQRRLDEQRARVLAEEKGVEGTGKVGKGQQWRAEKAAEERIRAELQVANERLSAPQKRISTIDQRISSIKSELAQNEGQLAQLKGEAQTAEQHIANLEASTGTEQDSLKVDPARVLPAFERAKSAFRQEPTLLGLTDLQLQCANLLGAMAATPTTKEVVRDIDCDPKSASEAAGTVFALNNGLEVFRTNCAGGDKLAPHSSTDALFGFARKCLSDSGLPSKDTDELRTKINFAELNRDDKAHRFVVTWNAFSDGNRLAYLALAIAIAIDALVFMSGLFGANAVRSPLQDVPRRHARSAQQLEAVIENALQPHPYENARAAISSMRPIETQNGFTQRVTLDDPATPDYHAVLNVLNAACSIGAATEDTSRRNSYLVRPELFEFLSITSHRHYKANDEHRRLAELTRDLTVALQPHVGDHAAIVLHNMHPINEHNEYTSEVLFNEVEGNEKPIVKRALNVGSVLSLVKRDVRPGETDRFYIHRDLYKTLIRISAANPATGSWRDSRPMLAGSAPGARDGGALSAAQPRQVAADAARHELPDYTKRSSPERVPAHDIDEDTATVFAERLLGSLGLEYTDAQGLLTFSSMQKAVSGLRKALDEQSLDNAHLKTLLREYEEDARDRIAKAYSELRRGLNGDQEKNAIASMVEEKLTELCPILILLPKLDIFNQLIEAMDQKSAVEDEHCPEDQTLLEQLVAARGILLTSDVNEPQTWQAAAAALRETGGTNEDGELIQFPNPRTGSTGSA
;
A
#
# COMPACT_ATOMS: atom_id res chain seq x y z
N MET A 1 -4.77 38.18 -25.38
CA MET A 1 -4.01 39.17 -24.59
C MET A 1 -2.64 38.57 -24.35
N ASP A 2 -1.59 39.14 -24.95
CA ASP A 2 -0.24 38.58 -24.91
C ASP A 2 0.37 38.69 -23.52
N ILE A 3 0.56 37.54 -22.87
CA ILE A 3 1.26 37.41 -21.58
C ILE A 3 2.70 37.93 -21.69
N VAL A 4 3.30 37.86 -22.88
CA VAL A 4 4.64 38.38 -23.17
C VAL A 4 4.72 39.90 -23.01
N ALA A 5 3.68 40.64 -23.42
CA ALA A 5 3.63 42.10 -23.29
C ALA A 5 3.47 42.56 -21.82
N ILE A 6 2.77 41.77 -21.00
CA ILE A 6 2.64 42.03 -19.56
C ILE A 6 3.97 41.75 -18.85
N VAL A 7 4.65 40.66 -19.20
CA VAL A 7 5.96 40.30 -18.64
C VAL A 7 7.04 41.33 -19.01
N GLU A 8 7.05 41.84 -20.24
CA GLU A 8 7.95 42.94 -20.63
C GLU A 8 7.65 44.26 -19.92
N SER A 9 6.40 44.53 -19.57
CA SER A 9 6.02 45.73 -18.81
C SER A 9 6.46 45.69 -17.33
N LEU A 10 6.68 44.48 -16.78
CA LEU A 10 7.04 44.25 -15.38
C LEU A 10 8.55 44.13 -15.14
N LYS A 11 9.35 43.81 -16.17
CA LYS A 11 10.82 43.74 -16.09
C LYS A 11 11.50 44.96 -15.42
N PRO A 12 11.16 46.23 -15.73
CA PRO A 12 11.82 47.35 -15.07
C PRO A 12 11.48 47.47 -13.57
N ALA A 13 10.30 47.00 -13.16
CA ALA A 13 9.91 46.98 -11.75
C ALA A 13 10.62 45.85 -10.98
N THR A 14 10.77 44.66 -11.59
CA THR A 14 11.46 43.53 -10.98
C THR A 14 12.98 43.72 -10.92
N GLU A 15 13.59 44.35 -11.92
CA GLU A 15 15.00 44.77 -11.91
C GLU A 15 15.27 45.85 -10.84
N TRP A 16 14.36 46.82 -10.68
CA TRP A 16 14.49 47.83 -9.62
C TRP A 16 14.32 47.23 -8.21
N MET A 17 13.37 46.31 -8.01
CA MET A 17 13.15 45.62 -6.74
C MET A 17 14.32 44.71 -6.35
N SER A 18 14.90 43.99 -7.30
CA SER A 18 16.06 43.12 -7.07
C SER A 18 17.32 43.92 -6.76
N ALA A 19 17.55 45.04 -7.47
CA ALA A 19 18.68 45.94 -7.23
C ALA A 19 18.60 46.66 -5.86
N ASN A 20 17.39 46.94 -5.37
CA ASN A 20 17.16 47.72 -4.15
C ASN A 20 16.55 46.90 -3.00
N TRP A 21 16.65 45.57 -3.03
CA TRP A 21 16.00 44.68 -2.05
C TRP A 21 16.44 44.98 -0.60
N GLN A 22 17.68 45.43 -0.41
CA GLN A 22 18.22 45.83 0.89
C GLN A 22 17.49 47.06 1.46
N ILE A 23 17.12 48.03 0.61
CA ILE A 23 16.38 49.25 1.02
C ILE A 23 14.94 48.89 1.35
N LEU A 24 14.32 47.97 0.59
CA LEU A 24 12.98 47.47 0.88
C LEU A 24 12.93 46.63 2.16
N ALA A 25 13.94 45.78 2.40
CA ALA A 25 14.08 45.03 3.65
C ALA A 25 14.26 45.97 4.84
N LEU A 26 15.06 47.03 4.68
CA LEU A 26 15.29 48.03 5.72
C LEU A 26 14.02 48.87 5.98
N ALA A 27 13.30 49.28 4.94
CA ALA A 27 12.01 49.96 5.07
C ALA A 27 10.94 49.05 5.72
N PHE A 28 10.92 47.75 5.40
CA PHE A 28 10.02 46.78 6.01
C PHE A 28 10.38 46.56 7.49
N THR A 29 11.66 46.43 7.83
CA THR A 29 12.08 46.35 9.24
C THR A 29 11.76 47.62 10.02
N ILE A 30 11.93 48.81 9.43
CA ILE A 30 11.51 50.07 10.06
C ILE A 30 10.00 50.11 10.21
N TYR A 31 9.22 49.63 9.23
CA TYR A 31 7.76 49.56 9.30
C TYR A 31 7.28 48.56 10.36
N VAL A 32 7.94 47.41 10.49
CA VAL A 32 7.67 46.41 11.53
C VAL A 32 8.04 46.94 12.91
N VAL A 33 9.20 47.59 13.06
CA VAL A 33 9.60 48.26 14.31
C VAL A 33 8.66 49.43 14.64
N PHE A 34 8.17 50.15 13.64
CA PHE A 34 7.16 51.20 13.79
C PHE A 34 5.82 50.63 14.26
N LEU A 35 5.36 49.51 13.69
CA LEU A 35 4.18 48.77 14.17
C LEU A 35 4.39 48.20 15.59
N TRP A 36 5.61 47.77 15.92
CA TRP A 36 5.98 47.28 17.25
C TRP A 36 5.94 48.42 18.29
N SER A 37 6.44 49.61 17.92
CA SER A 37 6.48 50.80 18.79
C SER A 37 5.10 51.37 19.12
N ARG A 38 4.10 51.18 18.25
CA ARG A 38 2.71 51.65 18.45
C ARG A 38 1.82 50.69 19.23
N GLY A 39 2.36 49.59 19.74
CA GLY A 39 1.58 48.63 20.52
C GLY A 39 0.51 47.90 19.70
N PHE A 40 0.65 47.86 18.36
CA PHE A 40 -0.26 47.11 17.48
C PHE A 40 -0.30 45.63 17.85
N TRP A 41 0.87 45.03 18.11
CA TRP A 41 0.98 43.65 18.59
C TRP A 41 0.43 43.44 20.00
N LYS A 42 0.54 44.42 20.90
CA LYS A 42 -0.10 44.35 22.22
C LYS A 42 -1.62 44.41 22.11
N ARG A 43 -2.17 45.21 21.21
CA ARG A 43 -3.61 45.25 20.93
C ARG A 43 -4.10 43.98 20.23
N LEU A 44 -3.32 43.44 19.30
CA LEU A 44 -3.61 42.15 18.65
C LEU A 44 -3.56 41.00 19.65
N PHE A 45 -2.55 40.96 20.54
CA PHE A 45 -2.47 39.98 21.61
C PHE A 45 -3.58 40.19 22.63
N GLU A 46 -3.91 41.41 23.06
CA GLU A 46 -5.04 41.67 23.95
C GLU A 46 -6.39 41.28 23.32
N VAL A 47 -6.56 41.45 22.01
CA VAL A 47 -7.76 41.02 21.27
C VAL A 47 -7.79 39.49 21.12
N ALA A 48 -6.66 38.86 20.80
CA ALA A 48 -6.52 37.40 20.76
C ALA A 48 -6.69 36.76 22.14
N GLU A 49 -6.21 37.42 23.20
CA GLU A 49 -6.31 37.02 24.59
C GLU A 49 -7.76 37.19 25.10
N LYS A 50 -8.43 38.28 24.74
CA LYS A 50 -9.87 38.47 25.02
C LYS A 50 -10.78 37.51 24.25
N LEU A 51 -10.41 37.12 23.02
CA LEU A 51 -11.10 36.09 22.23
C LEU A 51 -10.82 34.68 22.77
N ALA A 52 -9.60 34.40 23.24
CA ALA A 52 -9.21 33.12 23.81
C ALA A 52 -9.84 32.85 25.19
N PHE A 53 -9.97 33.88 26.04
CA PHE A 53 -10.47 33.70 27.41
C PHE A 53 -11.98 33.87 27.60
N SER A 54 -12.73 34.31 26.58
CA SER A 54 -14.20 34.43 26.66
C SER A 54 -14.93 33.19 26.15
N ASN A 55 -14.35 32.44 25.21
CA ASN A 55 -14.87 31.16 24.74
C ASN A 55 -13.76 30.33 24.06
N TRP A 56 -13.04 29.53 24.84
CA TRP A 56 -11.82 28.84 24.37
C TRP A 56 -12.05 27.92 23.17
N GLN A 57 -13.25 27.34 23.04
CA GLN A 57 -13.63 26.49 21.91
C GLN A 57 -13.71 27.29 20.58
N LEU A 58 -14.15 28.55 20.65
CA LEU A 58 -14.25 29.45 19.48
C LEU A 58 -12.87 29.88 19.01
N ALA A 59 -12.01 30.26 19.95
CA ALA A 59 -10.64 30.60 19.66
C ALA A 59 -9.86 29.39 19.13
N LEU A 60 -10.13 28.19 19.62
CA LEU A 60 -9.50 26.96 19.15
C LEU A 60 -9.93 26.62 17.72
N LEU A 61 -11.23 26.65 17.39
CA LEU A 61 -11.70 26.38 16.01
C LEU A 61 -11.19 27.44 15.02
N GLY A 62 -11.25 28.72 15.37
CA GLY A 62 -10.70 29.80 14.54
C GLY A 62 -9.17 29.70 14.38
N ALA A 63 -8.44 29.38 15.45
CA ALA A 63 -7.00 29.18 15.40
C ALA A 63 -6.62 27.94 14.59
N THR A 64 -7.38 26.84 14.67
CA THR A 64 -7.15 25.65 13.84
C THR A 64 -7.33 25.95 12.37
N GLY A 65 -8.33 26.76 11.98
CA GLY A 65 -8.50 27.18 10.59
C GLY A 65 -7.34 28.04 10.08
N ILE A 66 -6.80 28.92 10.91
CA ILE A 66 -5.60 29.72 10.57
C ILE A 66 -4.36 28.83 10.43
N VAL A 67 -4.14 27.90 11.38
CA VAL A 67 -3.01 26.97 11.33
C VAL A 67 -3.09 26.03 10.13
N LEU A 68 -4.27 25.50 9.82
CA LEU A 68 -4.49 24.65 8.65
C LEU A 68 -4.35 25.43 7.34
N SER A 69 -4.78 26.69 7.29
CA SER A 69 -4.58 27.55 6.11
C SER A 69 -3.11 27.92 5.92
N LEU A 70 -2.34 28.09 7.00
CA LEU A 70 -0.88 28.27 6.93
C LEU A 70 -0.17 26.99 6.49
N ALA A 71 -0.62 25.83 6.98
CA ALA A 71 -0.08 24.52 6.57
C ALA A 71 -0.39 24.21 5.10
N SER A 72 -1.63 24.43 4.67
CA SER A 72 -2.03 24.36 3.27
C SER A 72 -1.19 25.33 2.43
N GLY A 73 -1.13 26.59 2.85
CA GLY A 73 -0.36 27.65 2.19
C GLY A 73 1.12 27.35 2.05
N TRP A 74 1.74 26.66 3.02
CA TRP A 74 3.12 26.20 2.91
C TRP A 74 3.29 25.20 1.74
N THR A 75 2.42 24.21 1.65
CA THR A 75 2.47 23.20 0.56
C THR A 75 2.13 23.81 -0.80
N THR A 76 1.17 24.74 -0.86
CA THR A 76 0.86 25.50 -2.07
C THR A 76 2.06 26.37 -2.48
N TRP A 77 2.76 26.99 -1.51
CA TRP A 77 3.87 27.90 -1.77
C TRP A 77 5.07 27.17 -2.31
N ASP A 78 5.38 26.01 -1.74
CA ASP A 78 6.48 25.17 -2.19
C ASP A 78 6.22 24.64 -3.62
N GLY A 79 5.00 24.20 -3.93
CA GLY A 79 4.63 23.79 -5.29
C GLY A 79 4.71 24.93 -6.31
N MET A 80 4.27 26.12 -5.91
CA MET A 80 4.29 27.30 -6.79
C MET A 80 5.69 27.89 -6.96
N ARG A 81 6.53 27.81 -5.92
CA ARG A 81 7.96 28.15 -5.99
C ARG A 81 8.68 27.23 -6.97
N ASN A 82 8.38 25.94 -6.92
CA ASN A 82 8.92 24.96 -7.87
C ASN A 82 8.47 25.24 -9.32
N PHE A 83 7.33 25.93 -9.51
CA PHE A 83 6.79 26.29 -10.83
C PHE A 83 7.36 27.60 -11.38
N THR A 84 7.45 28.66 -10.57
CA THR A 84 7.83 29.99 -11.03
C THR A 84 9.32 30.29 -10.89
N ASN A 85 10.05 29.50 -10.08
CA ASN A 85 11.41 29.77 -9.62
C ASN A 85 11.59 31.12 -8.88
N GLU A 86 10.51 31.86 -8.63
CA GLU A 86 10.50 33.14 -7.92
C GLU A 86 9.80 32.99 -6.55
N PRO A 87 10.55 33.04 -5.43
CA PRO A 87 9.99 32.75 -4.11
C PRO A 87 9.01 33.81 -3.61
N LEU A 88 9.20 35.07 -4.02
CA LEU A 88 8.41 36.22 -3.54
C LEU A 88 7.04 36.32 -4.25
N LEU A 89 7.03 36.13 -5.58
CA LEU A 89 5.80 36.07 -6.38
C LEU A 89 4.92 34.91 -5.92
N SER A 90 5.51 33.72 -5.74
CA SER A 90 4.82 32.53 -5.25
C SER A 90 4.18 32.75 -3.88
N PHE A 91 4.87 33.45 -2.98
CA PHE A 91 4.36 33.74 -1.64
C PHE A 91 3.15 34.69 -1.69
N MET A 92 3.20 35.74 -2.52
CA MET A 92 2.09 36.69 -2.65
C MET A 92 0.82 36.03 -3.23
N ILE A 93 0.98 35.18 -4.25
CA ILE A 93 -0.14 34.47 -4.87
C ILE A 93 -0.75 33.46 -3.88
N THR A 94 0.07 32.69 -3.16
CA THR A 94 -0.43 31.74 -2.17
C THR A 94 -1.12 32.41 -0.99
N PHE A 95 -0.59 33.52 -0.49
CA PHE A 95 -1.27 34.32 0.53
C PHE A 95 -2.64 34.81 0.03
N GLY A 96 -2.73 35.25 -1.23
CA GLY A 96 -3.99 35.64 -1.86
C GLY A 96 -5.00 34.48 -1.95
N ILE A 97 -4.59 33.32 -2.45
CA ILE A 97 -5.45 32.13 -2.60
C ILE A 97 -5.96 31.66 -1.23
N GLN A 98 -5.07 31.49 -0.25
CA GLN A 98 -5.41 31.01 1.09
C GLN A 98 -6.28 32.01 1.86
N GLY A 99 -5.97 33.30 1.76
CA GLY A 99 -6.75 34.36 2.38
C GLY A 99 -8.18 34.43 1.84
N VAL A 100 -8.34 34.37 0.51
CA VAL A 100 -9.68 34.33 -0.12
C VAL A 100 -10.42 33.05 0.25
N MET A 101 -9.75 31.89 0.24
CA MET A 101 -10.35 30.60 0.57
C MET A 101 -10.93 30.58 2.00
N LEU A 102 -10.17 31.07 2.98
CA LEU A 102 -10.61 31.13 4.38
C LEU A 102 -11.79 32.09 4.57
N ILE A 103 -11.73 33.29 3.98
CA ILE A 103 -12.80 34.29 4.06
C ILE A 103 -14.09 33.76 3.44
N VAL A 104 -13.99 33.13 2.27
CA VAL A 104 -15.16 32.58 1.57
C VAL A 104 -15.75 31.39 2.32
N ALA A 105 -14.93 30.49 2.87
CA ALA A 105 -15.42 29.40 3.71
C ALA A 105 -16.22 29.92 4.92
N TRP A 106 -15.75 31.00 5.55
CA TRP A 106 -16.44 31.65 6.66
C TRP A 106 -17.76 32.31 6.22
N LEU A 107 -17.78 33.04 5.11
CA LEU A 107 -19.00 33.66 4.55
C LEU A 107 -20.04 32.62 4.13
N ILE A 108 -19.60 31.49 3.57
CA ILE A 108 -20.46 30.36 3.26
C ILE A 108 -21.09 29.83 4.56
N GLY A 109 -20.31 29.68 5.63
CA GLY A 109 -20.80 29.29 6.96
C GLY A 109 -21.89 30.20 7.52
N GLU A 110 -21.68 31.53 7.48
CA GLU A 110 -22.67 32.51 7.92
C GLU A 110 -23.99 32.42 7.12
N SER A 111 -23.88 32.11 5.83
CA SER A 111 -25.03 32.00 4.94
C SER A 111 -25.88 30.74 5.16
N PHE A 112 -25.26 29.62 5.54
CA PHE A 112 -26.00 28.40 5.93
C PHE A 112 -26.69 28.57 7.29
N ALA A 113 -26.01 29.22 8.25
CA ALA A 113 -26.56 29.52 9.56
C ALA A 113 -27.82 30.39 9.51
N SER A 114 -27.81 31.42 8.66
CA SER A 114 -28.94 32.35 8.50
C SER A 114 -30.12 31.77 7.70
N GLY A 115 -29.88 30.80 6.80
CA GLY A 115 -30.91 30.20 5.96
C GLY A 115 -31.77 29.13 6.63
N MET A 116 -31.26 28.43 7.65
CA MET A 116 -31.94 27.27 8.26
C MET A 116 -33.08 27.62 9.24
N ASN A 117 -33.06 28.82 9.86
CA ASN A 117 -34.03 29.17 10.92
C ASN A 117 -35.31 29.89 10.44
N VAL A 118 -35.44 30.25 9.17
CA VAL A 118 -36.65 30.93 8.66
C VAL A 118 -37.86 29.99 8.59
N ASN A 119 -37.65 28.66 8.53
CA ASN A 119 -38.71 27.69 8.31
C ASN A 119 -39.06 26.79 9.51
N GLN A 120 -38.34 26.90 10.63
CA GLN A 120 -38.66 26.08 11.81
C GLN A 120 -39.90 26.59 12.56
N SER A 121 -40.26 27.88 12.41
CA SER A 121 -41.44 28.48 13.05
C SER A 121 -42.80 28.12 12.40
N GLN A 122 -42.82 27.33 11.32
CA GLN A 122 -44.07 26.87 10.66
C GLN A 122 -44.36 25.38 10.84
N ARG A 123 -43.44 24.59 11.43
CA ARG A 123 -43.65 23.17 11.72
C ARG A 123 -43.93 22.93 13.20
N GLY A 124 -45.01 23.53 13.69
CA GLY A 124 -45.72 22.97 14.82
C GLY A 124 -46.57 21.79 14.32
N ALA A 125 -46.38 20.61 14.92
CA ALA A 125 -47.10 19.35 14.66
C ALA A 125 -46.76 18.60 13.36
N ARG A 126 -45.61 17.91 13.33
CA ARG A 126 -45.44 16.55 12.78
C ARG A 126 -43.98 16.11 12.99
N GLY A 127 -43.79 15.03 13.74
CA GLY A 127 -42.47 14.46 14.00
C GLY A 127 -41.90 13.79 12.74
N GLY A 128 -40.81 14.34 12.22
CA GLY A 128 -39.96 13.70 11.21
C GLY A 128 -38.75 13.08 11.90
N SER A 129 -38.55 11.79 11.69
CA SER A 129 -37.43 10.99 12.20
C SER A 129 -36.09 11.45 11.64
N GLY A 130 -35.03 11.41 12.46
CA GLY A 130 -33.63 11.73 12.09
C GLY A 130 -33.00 10.87 10.98
N PHE A 131 -33.78 10.07 10.26
CA PHE A 131 -33.37 9.28 9.10
C PHE A 131 -33.14 10.14 7.84
N GLU A 132 -33.73 11.34 7.76
CA GLU A 132 -33.65 12.20 6.57
C GLU A 132 -32.24 12.77 6.30
N TRP A 133 -31.44 13.00 7.34
CA TRP A 133 -30.06 13.49 7.20
C TRP A 133 -29.09 12.37 6.79
N ILE A 134 -29.30 11.16 7.33
CA ILE A 134 -28.48 9.97 7.02
C ILE A 134 -28.75 9.52 5.58
N ALA A 135 -30.01 9.51 5.15
CA ALA A 135 -30.38 9.20 3.77
C ALA A 135 -29.78 10.21 2.78
N GLY A 136 -29.76 11.51 3.10
CA GLY A 136 -29.15 12.53 2.25
C GLY A 136 -27.62 12.42 2.13
N ALA A 137 -26.94 12.09 3.23
CA ALA A 137 -25.50 11.87 3.25
C ALA A 137 -25.11 10.60 2.47
N LEU A 138 -25.85 9.50 2.65
CA LEU A 138 -25.64 8.26 1.90
C LEU A 138 -25.89 8.44 0.39
N LEU A 139 -26.92 9.18 0.00
CA LEU A 139 -27.21 9.45 -1.42
C LEU A 139 -26.14 10.32 -2.07
N GLY A 140 -25.59 11.29 -1.33
CA GLY A 140 -24.45 12.10 -1.77
C GLY A 140 -23.16 11.29 -1.91
N ILE A 141 -22.87 10.41 -0.94
CA ILE A 141 -21.70 9.53 -0.97
C ILE A 141 -21.82 8.50 -2.12
N VAL A 142 -23.00 7.91 -2.32
CA VAL A 142 -23.26 6.97 -3.41
C VAL A 142 -23.17 7.65 -4.78
N ALA A 143 -23.66 8.89 -4.91
CA ALA A 143 -23.53 9.65 -6.16
C ALA A 143 -22.07 10.00 -6.48
N VAL A 144 -21.29 10.44 -5.49
CA VAL A 144 -19.86 10.73 -5.67
C VAL A 144 -19.06 9.45 -5.93
N ALA A 145 -19.37 8.36 -5.23
CA ALA A 145 -18.76 7.05 -5.46
C ALA A 145 -19.12 6.47 -6.84
N ALA A 146 -20.35 6.66 -7.32
CA ALA A 146 -20.78 6.24 -8.64
C ALA A 146 -20.11 7.06 -9.76
N VAL A 147 -19.95 8.36 -9.57
CA VAL A 147 -19.20 9.22 -10.51
C VAL A 147 -17.71 8.87 -10.50
N ALA A 148 -17.12 8.64 -9.33
CA ALA A 148 -15.74 8.17 -9.21
C ALA A 148 -15.54 6.79 -9.85
N ALA A 149 -16.47 5.86 -9.66
CA ALA A 149 -16.44 4.53 -10.28
C ALA A 149 -16.62 4.60 -11.81
N LEU A 150 -17.45 5.51 -12.32
CA LEU A 150 -17.60 5.77 -13.76
C LEU A 150 -16.33 6.36 -14.38
N ILE A 151 -15.64 7.25 -13.66
CA ILE A 151 -14.37 7.84 -14.11
C ILE A 151 -13.27 6.76 -14.11
N VAL A 152 -13.16 5.96 -13.04
CA VAL A 152 -12.18 4.87 -12.94
C VAL A 152 -12.41 3.81 -14.02
N ARG A 153 -13.66 3.42 -14.27
CA ARG A 153 -14.00 2.40 -15.27
C ARG A 153 -13.86 2.88 -16.72
N SER A 154 -13.80 4.19 -16.96
CA SER A 154 -13.58 4.75 -18.31
C SER A 154 -12.11 4.72 -18.77
N GLN A 155 -11.17 4.35 -17.90
CA GLN A 155 -9.74 4.32 -18.23
C GLN A 155 -9.18 2.92 -18.57
N GLU A 156 -9.91 1.83 -18.33
CA GLU A 156 -9.36 0.46 -18.50
C GLU A 156 -9.59 -0.17 -19.89
N SER A 157 -10.37 0.42 -20.81
CA SER A 157 -10.64 -0.22 -22.11
C SER A 157 -10.67 0.75 -23.29
N ALA A 158 -9.81 0.50 -24.29
CA ALA A 158 -9.75 1.18 -25.58
C ALA A 158 -10.91 0.77 -26.53
N THR A 159 -12.15 0.77 -26.04
CA THR A 159 -13.37 0.55 -26.85
C THR A 159 -14.35 1.70 -26.65
N PRO A 160 -15.09 2.10 -27.71
CA PRO A 160 -15.99 3.25 -27.63
C PRO A 160 -17.10 3.01 -26.60
N LEU A 161 -17.28 4.00 -25.73
CA LEU A 161 -18.30 4.08 -24.69
C LEU A 161 -19.69 3.71 -25.23
N LEU A 162 -20.33 2.74 -24.54
CA LEU A 162 -21.78 2.51 -24.45
C LEU A 162 -22.49 2.01 -25.72
N THR A 163 -22.87 0.74 -25.72
CA THR A 163 -23.93 0.22 -26.61
C THR A 163 -25.29 0.81 -26.22
N THR A 164 -26.16 1.02 -27.21
CA THR A 164 -27.47 1.70 -27.12
C THR A 164 -28.39 1.16 -26.00
N ASP A 165 -28.22 -0.09 -25.60
CA ASP A 165 -29.04 -0.72 -24.54
C ASP A 165 -28.72 -0.18 -23.15
N GLN A 166 -27.50 0.29 -22.89
CA GLN A 166 -27.10 0.82 -21.57
C GLN A 166 -27.65 2.24 -21.32
N TRP A 167 -27.90 3.02 -22.38
CA TRP A 167 -28.65 4.29 -22.29
C TRP A 167 -30.11 4.06 -21.90
N LEU A 168 -30.72 2.98 -22.39
CA LEU A 168 -32.09 2.64 -22.07
C LEU A 168 -32.23 2.23 -20.59
N PHE A 169 -31.30 1.40 -20.07
CA PHE A 169 -31.29 1.04 -18.65
C PHE A 169 -30.98 2.22 -17.74
N GLY A 170 -30.05 3.10 -18.12
CA GLY A 170 -29.77 4.34 -17.38
C GLY A 170 -30.95 5.31 -17.37
N ALA A 171 -31.63 5.48 -18.50
CA ALA A 171 -32.82 6.33 -18.63
C ALA A 171 -34.03 5.74 -17.90
N VAL A 172 -34.23 4.42 -17.93
CA VAL A 172 -35.30 3.73 -17.19
C VAL A 172 -35.02 3.76 -15.69
N ALA A 173 -33.77 3.60 -15.24
CA ALA A 173 -33.42 3.76 -13.84
C ALA A 173 -33.67 5.21 -13.37
N LEU A 174 -33.27 6.22 -14.15
CA LEU A 174 -33.56 7.63 -13.87
C LEU A 174 -35.06 7.96 -13.93
N ALA A 175 -35.81 7.34 -14.83
CA ALA A 175 -37.25 7.52 -14.93
C ALA A 175 -38.00 6.83 -13.77
N VAL A 176 -37.52 5.68 -13.30
CA VAL A 176 -38.07 4.97 -12.13
C VAL A 176 -37.71 5.73 -10.85
N ILE A 177 -36.48 6.23 -10.71
CA ILE A 177 -36.08 7.10 -9.60
C ILE A 177 -36.87 8.42 -9.63
N GLY A 178 -37.06 9.01 -10.81
CA GLY A 178 -37.90 10.19 -11.02
C GLY A 178 -39.38 9.94 -10.70
N MET A 179 -39.91 8.76 -11.05
CA MET A 179 -41.30 8.38 -10.78
C MET A 179 -41.53 8.08 -9.30
N ILE A 180 -40.58 7.42 -8.62
CA ILE A 180 -40.59 7.20 -7.17
C ILE A 180 -40.48 8.55 -6.42
N ALA A 181 -39.66 9.48 -6.92
CA ALA A 181 -39.53 10.83 -6.34
C ALA A 181 -40.78 11.71 -6.57
N VAL A 182 -41.50 11.54 -7.68
CA VAL A 182 -42.77 12.24 -7.95
C VAL A 182 -43.94 11.65 -7.13
N LEU A 183 -43.89 10.35 -6.82
CA LEU A 183 -44.92 9.66 -6.01
C LEU A 183 -44.80 9.95 -4.49
N GLN A 184 -43.65 10.46 -4.01
CA GLN A 184 -43.45 10.88 -2.62
C GLN A 184 -43.16 12.40 -2.54
N SER A 185 -44.22 13.21 -2.64
CA SER A 185 -44.16 14.68 -2.74
C SER A 185 -43.60 15.44 -1.53
N ASP A 186 -43.21 14.75 -0.44
CA ASP A 186 -42.65 15.38 0.77
C ASP A 186 -41.12 15.32 0.86
N LEU A 187 -40.43 14.54 0.00
CA LEU A 187 -38.97 14.44 0.02
C LEU A 187 -38.26 15.51 -0.82
N LEU A 188 -38.89 16.08 -1.84
CA LEU A 188 -38.23 17.03 -2.76
C LEU A 188 -38.28 18.50 -2.31
N THR A 189 -39.27 18.88 -1.50
CA THR A 189 -39.43 20.26 -1.00
C THR A 189 -38.28 20.74 -0.11
N PRO A 190 -37.68 19.94 0.80
CA PRO A 190 -36.50 20.38 1.55
C PRO A 190 -35.23 20.45 0.69
N TYR A 191 -35.05 19.58 -0.30
CA TYR A 191 -33.86 19.57 -1.16
C TYR A 191 -33.86 20.71 -2.20
N ILE A 192 -35.02 21.03 -2.79
CA ILE A 192 -35.18 22.17 -3.70
C ILE A 192 -35.04 23.52 -2.95
N GLN A 193 -35.31 23.55 -1.64
CA GLN A 193 -35.10 24.75 -0.82
C GLN A 193 -33.64 24.89 -0.35
N SER A 194 -32.92 23.79 -0.05
CA SER A 194 -31.47 23.84 0.21
C SER A 194 -30.68 24.25 -1.04
N SER A 195 -31.10 23.77 -2.22
CA SER A 195 -30.48 24.15 -3.50
C SER A 195 -30.69 25.63 -3.81
N ARG A 196 -31.79 26.24 -3.36
CA ARG A 196 -32.05 27.69 -3.51
C ARG A 196 -31.07 28.55 -2.70
N ILE A 197 -30.64 28.11 -1.52
CA ILE A 197 -29.61 28.78 -0.71
C ILE A 197 -28.24 28.63 -1.38
N ILE A 198 -27.92 27.43 -1.86
CA ILE A 198 -26.69 27.15 -2.62
C ILE A 198 -26.64 27.98 -3.91
N LEU A 199 -27.76 28.12 -4.63
CA LEU A 199 -27.85 28.90 -5.87
C LEU A 199 -27.69 30.40 -5.62
N ARG A 200 -28.25 30.91 -4.51
CA ARG A 200 -28.16 32.34 -4.15
C ARG A 200 -26.73 32.76 -3.80
N ASN A 201 -25.91 31.81 -3.33
CA ASN A 201 -24.50 32.00 -3.00
C ASN A 201 -23.57 31.27 -3.96
N ALA A 202 -24.03 30.91 -5.17
CA ALA A 202 -23.26 30.14 -6.15
C ALA A 202 -21.93 30.82 -6.52
N VAL A 203 -21.89 32.15 -6.52
CA VAL A 203 -20.67 32.92 -6.77
C VAL A 203 -19.60 32.65 -5.70
N LEU A 204 -19.98 32.57 -4.42
CA LEU A 204 -19.05 32.23 -3.33
C LEU A 204 -18.54 30.80 -3.48
N TRP A 205 -19.42 29.87 -3.84
CA TRP A 205 -19.04 28.47 -4.09
C TRP A 205 -18.09 28.30 -5.28
N VAL A 206 -18.33 29.00 -6.39
CA VAL A 206 -17.43 28.98 -7.56
C VAL A 206 -16.07 29.59 -7.21
N MET A 207 -16.06 30.71 -6.48
CA MET A 207 -14.83 31.35 -6.03
C MET A 207 -14.04 30.44 -5.07
N PHE A 208 -14.73 29.77 -4.14
CA PHE A 208 -14.13 28.80 -3.24
C PHE A 208 -13.53 27.61 -4.01
N LEU A 209 -14.30 26.97 -4.89
CA LEU A 209 -13.83 25.81 -5.66
C LEU A 209 -12.68 26.16 -6.62
N ALA A 210 -12.67 27.36 -7.20
CA ALA A 210 -11.56 27.82 -8.03
C ALA A 210 -10.27 28.02 -7.19
N CYS A 211 -10.38 28.61 -6.00
CA CYS A 211 -9.24 28.77 -5.08
C CYS A 211 -8.77 27.42 -4.53
N MET A 212 -9.69 26.51 -4.19
CA MET A 212 -9.39 25.16 -3.75
C MET A 212 -8.70 24.34 -4.85
N ALA A 213 -9.22 24.36 -6.08
CA ALA A 213 -8.61 23.61 -7.19
C ALA A 213 -7.19 24.08 -7.50
N THR A 214 -6.96 25.40 -7.46
CA THR A 214 -5.61 25.96 -7.64
C THR A 214 -4.68 25.63 -6.47
N SER A 215 -5.18 25.70 -5.23
CA SER A 215 -4.43 25.31 -4.03
C SER A 215 -4.03 23.82 -4.05
N VAL A 216 -5.00 22.92 -4.25
CA VAL A 216 -4.80 21.46 -4.35
C VAL A 216 -3.80 21.11 -5.44
N PHE A 217 -3.87 21.76 -6.61
CA PHE A 217 -2.97 21.48 -7.72
C PHE A 217 -1.50 21.74 -7.37
N PHE A 218 -1.19 22.89 -6.78
CA PHE A 218 0.19 23.21 -6.39
C PHE A 218 0.63 22.45 -5.14
N SER A 219 -0.27 22.23 -4.18
CA SER A 219 0.00 21.39 -3.01
C SER A 219 0.35 19.95 -3.41
N PHE A 220 -0.38 19.40 -4.39
CA PHE A 220 -0.10 18.08 -4.96
C PHE A 220 1.30 17.99 -5.56
N ASP A 221 1.77 18.96 -6.35
CA ASP A 221 3.13 18.92 -6.92
C ASP A 221 4.20 18.87 -5.83
N SER A 222 4.05 19.69 -4.78
CA SER A 222 4.95 19.69 -3.62
C SER A 222 4.96 18.35 -2.89
N LEU A 223 3.77 17.83 -2.53
CA LEU A 223 3.59 16.53 -1.86
C LEU A 223 4.15 15.38 -2.70
N PHE A 224 3.84 15.36 -3.99
CA PHE A 224 4.33 14.34 -4.92
C PHE A 224 5.86 14.36 -5.04
N SER A 225 6.46 15.55 -5.05
CA SER A 225 7.92 15.67 -5.09
C SER A 225 8.62 15.24 -3.79
N THR A 226 7.95 15.39 -2.66
CA THR A 226 8.45 14.99 -1.35
C THR A 226 8.31 13.49 -1.12
N ILE A 227 7.22 12.90 -1.62
CA ILE A 227 6.92 11.47 -1.48
C ILE A 227 7.72 10.63 -2.49
N PHE A 228 8.10 11.17 -3.66
CA PHE A 228 8.82 10.44 -4.70
C PHE A 228 10.24 11.01 -4.95
N PRO A 229 11.29 10.47 -4.29
CA PRO A 229 12.67 10.96 -4.43
C PRO A 229 13.25 10.68 -5.84
N GLN A 230 14.19 11.51 -6.28
CA GLN A 230 14.76 11.45 -7.65
C GLN A 230 15.42 10.11 -7.99
N THR A 231 15.90 9.36 -7.00
CA THR A 231 16.56 8.06 -7.18
C THR A 231 15.59 6.96 -7.61
N GLU A 232 14.36 6.97 -7.10
CA GLU A 232 13.33 6.00 -7.50
C GLU A 232 12.72 6.34 -8.86
N ARG A 233 12.65 7.63 -9.22
CA ARG A 233 12.28 8.10 -10.57
C ARG A 233 13.20 7.51 -11.63
N ILE A 234 14.52 7.55 -11.40
CA ILE A 234 15.51 7.06 -12.35
C ILE A 234 15.39 5.54 -12.52
N ARG A 235 15.19 4.79 -11.42
CA ARG A 235 15.05 3.33 -11.46
C ARG A 235 13.74 2.88 -12.12
N ALA A 236 12.62 3.56 -11.84
CA ALA A 236 11.35 3.30 -12.49
C ALA A 236 11.38 3.68 -13.99
N ALA A 237 12.05 4.79 -14.33
CA ALA A 237 12.27 5.19 -15.71
C ALA A 237 13.17 4.20 -16.47
N GLU A 238 14.18 3.63 -15.81
CA GLU A 238 15.03 2.58 -16.39
C GLU A 238 14.24 1.30 -16.68
N LEU A 239 13.42 0.83 -15.73
CA LEU A 239 12.52 -0.32 -15.95
C LEU A 239 11.50 -0.07 -17.06
N ARG A 240 10.91 1.14 -17.11
CA ARG A 240 9.97 1.52 -18.18
C ARG A 240 10.67 1.55 -19.54
N ALA A 241 11.89 2.10 -19.60
CA ALA A 241 12.67 2.15 -20.83
C ALA A 241 13.13 0.76 -21.30
N GLN A 242 13.47 -0.14 -20.38
CA GLN A 242 13.77 -1.55 -20.72
C GLN A 242 12.56 -2.21 -21.37
N ASN A 243 11.35 -2.05 -20.80
CA ASN A 243 10.12 -2.61 -21.35
C ASN A 243 9.75 -1.97 -22.71
N GLN A 244 9.89 -0.65 -22.85
CA GLN A 244 9.62 0.06 -24.10
C GLN A 244 10.61 -0.33 -25.20
N VAL A 245 11.91 -0.43 -24.89
CA VAL A 245 12.93 -0.84 -25.84
C VAL A 245 12.74 -2.32 -26.21
N ALA A 246 12.40 -3.19 -25.26
CA ALA A 246 12.05 -4.57 -25.56
C ALA A 246 10.84 -4.67 -26.52
N GLY A 247 9.80 -3.85 -26.31
CA GLY A 247 8.67 -3.72 -27.22
C GLY A 247 9.08 -3.26 -28.62
N ILE A 248 9.89 -2.19 -28.71
CA ILE A 248 10.41 -1.67 -29.99
C ILE A 248 11.26 -2.73 -30.71
N VAL A 249 12.14 -3.44 -30.00
CA VAL A 249 12.97 -4.51 -30.59
C VAL A 249 12.11 -5.65 -31.09
N SER A 250 11.06 -6.03 -30.34
CA SER A 250 10.07 -7.01 -30.80
C SER A 250 9.34 -6.55 -32.07
N ASP A 251 8.89 -5.29 -32.10
CA ASP A 251 8.23 -4.68 -33.27
C ASP A 251 9.15 -4.65 -34.49
N ILE A 252 10.44 -4.33 -34.31
CA ILE A 252 11.46 -4.42 -35.38
C ILE A 252 11.51 -5.86 -35.90
N GLY A 253 11.62 -6.85 -34.99
CA GLY A 253 11.66 -8.27 -35.37
C GLY A 253 10.43 -8.73 -36.15
N GLN A 254 9.22 -8.32 -35.72
CA GLN A 254 7.97 -8.61 -36.43
C GLN A 254 7.89 -7.92 -37.80
N THR A 255 8.32 -6.67 -37.87
CA THR A 255 8.34 -5.89 -39.13
C THR A 255 9.30 -6.51 -40.14
N VAL A 256 10.50 -6.90 -39.71
CA VAL A 256 11.48 -7.61 -40.53
C VAL A 256 10.91 -8.94 -41.03
N ALA A 257 10.28 -9.73 -40.15
CA ALA A 257 9.70 -11.01 -40.54
C ALA A 257 8.58 -10.84 -41.58
N THR A 258 7.73 -9.83 -41.40
CA THR A 258 6.62 -9.51 -42.32
C THR A 258 7.15 -9.02 -43.66
N ARG A 259 8.12 -8.08 -43.66
CA ARG A 259 8.74 -7.56 -44.88
C ARG A 259 9.50 -8.62 -45.64
N ARG A 260 10.19 -9.53 -44.97
CA ARG A 260 10.86 -10.67 -45.60
C ARG A 260 9.88 -11.51 -46.43
N ILE A 261 8.68 -11.79 -45.90
CA ILE A 261 7.65 -12.55 -46.62
C ILE A 261 7.13 -11.75 -47.83
N GLN A 262 6.84 -10.46 -47.65
CA GLN A 262 6.35 -9.59 -48.73
C GLN A 262 7.37 -9.43 -49.87
N GLU A 263 8.64 -9.18 -49.54
CA GLU A 263 9.72 -9.02 -50.51
C GLU A 263 10.08 -10.36 -51.18
N ALA A 264 9.98 -11.48 -50.46
CA ALA A 264 10.11 -12.81 -51.06
C ALA A 264 8.98 -13.10 -52.07
N GLU A 265 7.73 -12.74 -51.76
CA GLU A 265 6.63 -12.84 -52.72
C GLU A 265 6.81 -11.91 -53.92
N ALA A 266 7.34 -10.70 -53.71
CA ALA A 266 7.62 -9.75 -54.77
C ALA A 266 8.74 -10.25 -55.70
N LEU A 267 9.77 -10.90 -55.15
CA LEU A 267 10.83 -11.55 -55.91
C LEU A 267 10.27 -12.58 -56.90
N PHE A 268 9.41 -13.49 -56.45
CA PHE A 268 8.83 -14.52 -57.32
C PHE A 268 7.80 -13.98 -58.32
N LYS A 269 7.36 -12.73 -58.18
CA LYS A 269 6.54 -12.00 -59.15
C LYS A 269 7.37 -11.14 -60.11
N SER A 270 8.67 -11.01 -59.88
CA SER A 270 9.54 -10.15 -60.69
C SER A 270 9.85 -10.77 -62.07
N ASP A 271 9.90 -9.93 -63.11
CA ASP A 271 10.22 -10.37 -64.47
C ASP A 271 11.62 -11.01 -64.56
N GLY A 272 12.57 -10.54 -63.74
CA GLY A 272 13.94 -11.07 -63.68
C GLY A 272 14.03 -12.50 -63.14
N TRP A 273 13.16 -12.86 -62.20
CA TRP A 273 13.04 -14.24 -61.70
C TRP A 273 12.29 -15.14 -62.69
N PHE A 274 11.20 -14.65 -63.29
CA PHE A 274 10.40 -15.44 -64.24
C PHE A 274 11.20 -15.89 -65.47
N GLU A 275 12.07 -15.04 -66.01
CA GLU A 275 12.90 -15.44 -67.15
C GLU A 275 13.93 -16.51 -66.76
N TYR A 276 14.54 -16.40 -65.57
CA TYR A 276 15.45 -17.42 -65.06
C TYR A 276 14.71 -18.75 -64.79
N GLU A 277 13.56 -18.69 -64.11
CA GLU A 277 12.73 -19.87 -63.85
C GLU A 277 12.30 -20.58 -65.13
N ARG A 278 11.97 -19.83 -66.20
CA ARG A 278 11.66 -20.41 -67.51
C ARG A 278 12.84 -21.19 -68.10
N GLN A 279 14.08 -20.75 -67.91
CA GLN A 279 15.26 -21.50 -68.36
C GLN A 279 15.46 -22.78 -67.54
N LEU A 280 15.26 -22.71 -66.22
CA LEU A 280 15.29 -23.86 -65.32
C LEU A 280 14.23 -24.91 -65.67
N ASP A 281 13.00 -24.49 -65.99
CA ASP A 281 11.91 -25.39 -66.37
C ASP A 281 12.14 -26.04 -67.74
N LYS A 282 12.72 -25.31 -68.69
CA LYS A 282 13.15 -25.88 -69.97
C LYS A 282 14.20 -26.98 -69.75
N LEU A 283 15.15 -26.76 -68.84
CA LEU A 283 16.18 -27.75 -68.51
C LEU A 283 15.57 -28.99 -67.84
N ALA A 284 14.75 -28.80 -66.80
CA ALA A 284 14.07 -29.90 -66.12
C ALA A 284 13.20 -30.73 -67.07
N GLY A 285 12.39 -30.08 -67.91
CA GLY A 285 11.52 -30.78 -68.87
C GLY A 285 12.30 -31.58 -69.92
N LYS A 286 13.43 -31.03 -70.40
CA LYS A 286 14.34 -31.74 -71.33
C LYS A 286 15.10 -32.87 -70.64
N ALA A 287 15.48 -32.71 -69.38
CA ALA A 287 16.14 -33.73 -68.58
C ALA A 287 15.20 -34.91 -68.27
N GLN A 288 13.95 -34.65 -67.89
CA GLN A 288 12.93 -35.67 -67.66
C GLN A 288 12.68 -36.53 -68.92
N GLY A 289 12.66 -35.92 -70.10
CA GLY A 289 12.50 -36.64 -71.38
C GLY A 289 13.70 -37.49 -71.79
N ALA A 290 14.88 -37.28 -71.20
CA ALA A 290 16.12 -37.97 -71.54
C ALA A 290 16.69 -38.82 -70.39
N GLN A 291 15.96 -38.95 -69.28
CA GLN A 291 16.43 -39.59 -68.05
C GLN A 291 16.94 -41.02 -68.28
N ALA A 292 16.19 -41.86 -69.00
CA ALA A 292 16.59 -43.24 -69.29
C ALA A 292 17.91 -43.31 -70.09
N ALA A 293 18.09 -42.42 -71.08
CA ALA A 293 19.30 -42.40 -71.91
C ALA A 293 20.55 -41.94 -71.13
N ILE A 294 20.35 -41.09 -70.11
CA ILE A 294 21.39 -40.63 -69.21
C ILE A 294 21.75 -41.76 -68.22
N GLU A 295 20.75 -42.39 -67.60
CA GLU A 295 20.93 -43.51 -66.67
C GLU A 295 21.67 -44.68 -67.32
N ASP A 296 21.29 -45.09 -68.53
CA ASP A 296 21.94 -46.20 -69.24
C ASP A 296 23.43 -45.92 -69.50
N TYR A 297 23.77 -44.72 -69.98
CA TYR A 297 25.15 -44.33 -70.28
C TYR A 297 26.04 -44.33 -69.02
N PHE A 298 25.52 -43.83 -67.90
CA PHE A 298 26.27 -43.76 -66.65
C PHE A 298 26.36 -45.11 -65.93
N ASN A 299 25.30 -45.93 -65.97
CA ASN A 299 25.33 -47.29 -65.45
C ASN A 299 26.38 -48.14 -66.16
N GLU A 300 26.47 -48.04 -67.49
CA GLU A 300 27.49 -48.74 -68.28
C GLU A 300 28.93 -48.35 -67.86
N GLN A 301 29.16 -47.07 -67.54
CA GLN A 301 30.47 -46.59 -67.08
C GLN A 301 30.79 -47.04 -65.65
N ILE A 302 29.80 -47.06 -64.75
CA ILE A 302 29.96 -47.53 -63.38
C ILE A 302 30.28 -49.03 -63.34
N GLU A 303 29.59 -49.83 -64.16
CA GLU A 303 29.83 -51.28 -64.27
C GLU A 303 31.25 -51.59 -64.73
N LYS A 304 31.72 -50.98 -65.82
CA LYS A 304 33.10 -51.19 -66.32
C LYS A 304 34.16 -50.82 -65.28
N ARG A 305 33.97 -49.72 -64.56
CA ARG A 305 34.90 -49.32 -63.49
C ARG A 305 34.88 -50.28 -62.30
N ASN A 306 33.70 -50.78 -61.92
CA ASN A 306 33.56 -51.74 -60.83
C ASN A 306 34.24 -53.06 -61.17
N THR A 307 34.13 -53.54 -62.42
CA THR A 307 34.80 -54.76 -62.86
C THR A 307 36.32 -54.62 -62.81
N ASP A 308 36.86 -53.48 -63.28
CA ASP A 308 38.32 -53.26 -63.30
C ASP A 308 38.90 -53.16 -61.88
N ARG A 309 38.20 -52.47 -60.99
CA ARG A 309 38.59 -52.37 -59.58
C ARG A 309 38.53 -53.73 -58.87
N ALA A 310 37.49 -54.53 -59.10
CA ALA A 310 37.39 -55.86 -58.50
C ALA A 310 38.55 -56.77 -58.94
N GLN A 311 38.92 -56.74 -60.21
CA GLN A 311 40.07 -57.50 -60.73
C GLN A 311 41.40 -57.06 -60.09
N LEU A 312 41.61 -55.75 -59.91
CA LEU A 312 42.82 -55.24 -59.26
C LEU A 312 42.87 -55.57 -57.76
N GLN A 313 41.73 -55.54 -57.07
CA GLN A 313 41.64 -55.93 -55.66
C GLN A 313 41.94 -57.41 -55.44
N GLU A 314 41.44 -58.29 -56.33
CA GLU A 314 41.75 -59.73 -56.28
C GLU A 314 43.25 -60.00 -56.47
N ARG A 315 43.91 -59.29 -57.40
CA ARG A 315 45.36 -59.39 -57.63
C ARG A 315 46.18 -58.89 -56.42
N ALA A 316 45.78 -57.79 -55.80
CA ALA A 316 46.46 -57.29 -54.61
C ALA A 316 46.30 -58.25 -53.41
N ALA A 317 45.09 -58.75 -53.19
CA ALA A 317 44.78 -59.67 -52.09
C ALA A 317 45.53 -61.01 -52.24
N SER A 318 45.59 -61.56 -53.46
CA SER A 318 46.32 -62.80 -53.75
C SER A 318 47.83 -62.64 -53.55
N ALA A 319 48.43 -61.54 -54.04
CA ALA A 319 49.84 -61.24 -53.84
C ALA A 319 50.21 -61.07 -52.35
N LYS A 320 49.36 -60.38 -51.57
CA LYS A 320 49.56 -60.15 -50.13
C LYS A 320 49.43 -61.44 -49.30
N SER A 321 48.54 -62.34 -49.69
CA SER A 321 48.41 -63.67 -49.08
C SER A 321 49.68 -64.50 -49.30
N GLN A 322 50.19 -64.53 -50.53
CA GLN A 322 51.44 -65.23 -50.86
C GLN A 322 52.66 -64.63 -50.16
N GLN A 323 52.72 -63.29 -50.03
CA GLN A 323 53.75 -62.60 -49.26
C GLN A 323 53.79 -63.08 -47.80
N SER A 324 52.63 -63.20 -47.15
CA SER A 324 52.53 -63.61 -45.75
C SER A 324 53.04 -65.05 -45.56
N GLY A 325 52.71 -65.95 -46.49
CA GLY A 325 53.22 -67.32 -46.47
C GLY A 325 54.75 -67.42 -46.63
N LEU A 326 55.34 -66.60 -47.51
CA LEU A 326 56.79 -66.55 -47.69
C LEU A 326 57.50 -65.88 -46.51
N GLN A 327 56.92 -64.86 -45.88
CA GLN A 327 57.46 -64.24 -44.66
C GLN A 327 57.62 -65.25 -43.52
N VAL A 328 56.62 -66.11 -43.31
CA VAL A 328 56.70 -67.17 -42.30
C VAL A 328 57.82 -68.17 -42.62
N LYS A 329 58.04 -68.49 -43.90
CA LYS A 329 59.18 -69.35 -44.28
C LYS A 329 60.52 -68.67 -44.05
N VAL A 330 60.65 -67.38 -44.36
CA VAL A 330 61.88 -66.60 -44.11
C VAL A 330 62.21 -66.56 -42.62
N THR A 331 61.22 -66.38 -41.74
CA THR A 331 61.46 -66.41 -40.29
C THR A 331 61.90 -67.80 -39.81
N GLN A 332 61.26 -68.88 -40.29
CA GLN A 332 61.64 -70.26 -39.97
C GLN A 332 63.08 -70.60 -40.41
N LEU A 333 63.46 -70.20 -41.64
CA LEU A 333 64.81 -70.43 -42.16
C LEU A 333 65.88 -69.63 -41.40
N ASN A 334 65.57 -68.40 -40.97
CA ASN A 334 66.46 -67.59 -40.14
C ASN A 334 66.68 -68.19 -38.74
N GLU A 335 65.63 -68.75 -38.14
CA GLU A 335 65.73 -69.45 -36.85
C GLU A 335 66.60 -70.71 -36.97
N GLU A 336 66.46 -71.47 -38.06
CA GLU A 336 67.31 -72.64 -38.35
C GLU A 336 68.78 -72.25 -38.56
N ILE A 337 69.06 -71.16 -39.28
CA ILE A 337 70.44 -70.62 -39.42
C ILE A 337 71.01 -70.28 -38.04
N SER A 338 70.25 -69.58 -37.20
CA SER A 338 70.70 -69.15 -35.88
C SER A 338 71.03 -70.34 -34.98
N ARG A 339 70.19 -71.39 -35.02
CA ARG A 339 70.44 -72.66 -34.32
C ARG A 339 71.73 -73.32 -34.81
N LEU A 340 71.91 -73.48 -36.12
CA LEU A 340 73.11 -74.10 -36.70
C LEU A 340 74.39 -73.28 -36.45
N GLN A 341 74.30 -71.95 -36.42
CA GLN A 341 75.41 -71.08 -36.06
C GLN A 341 75.81 -71.20 -34.60
N ALA A 342 74.84 -71.42 -33.70
CA ALA A 342 75.11 -71.69 -32.29
C ALA A 342 75.76 -73.07 -32.05
N GLU A 343 75.42 -74.09 -32.85
CA GLU A 343 76.03 -75.42 -32.79
C GLU A 343 77.45 -75.48 -33.36
N ARG A 344 77.78 -74.59 -34.32
CA ARG A 344 79.08 -74.54 -34.99
C ARG A 344 80.30 -74.37 -34.04
N PRO A 345 80.32 -73.44 -33.07
CA PRO A 345 81.48 -73.28 -32.17
C PRO A 345 81.71 -74.49 -31.27
N GLU A 346 80.66 -75.20 -30.85
CA GLU A 346 80.79 -76.43 -30.08
C GLU A 346 81.47 -77.53 -30.93
N ALA A 347 81.04 -77.70 -32.17
CA ALA A 347 81.68 -78.62 -33.11
C ALA A 347 83.13 -78.21 -33.46
N ALA A 348 83.41 -76.90 -33.57
CA ALA A 348 84.76 -76.36 -33.78
C ALA A 348 85.68 -76.64 -32.59
N ALA A 349 85.20 -76.44 -31.37
CA ALA A 349 85.96 -76.76 -30.17
C ALA A 349 86.32 -78.26 -30.11
N ALA A 350 85.41 -79.15 -30.51
CA ALA A 350 85.70 -80.58 -30.60
C ALA A 350 86.78 -80.93 -31.65
N VAL A 351 86.80 -80.23 -32.80
CA VAL A 351 87.88 -80.38 -33.79
C VAL A 351 89.21 -79.90 -33.20
N ASP A 352 89.24 -78.72 -32.56
CA ASP A 352 90.47 -78.16 -32.01
C ASP A 352 91.02 -79.04 -30.90
N GLN A 353 90.19 -79.56 -29.99
CA GLN A 353 90.59 -80.51 -28.95
C GLN A 353 91.26 -81.75 -29.57
N GLN A 354 90.61 -82.38 -30.56
CA GLN A 354 91.16 -83.58 -31.19
C GLN A 354 92.42 -83.27 -32.02
N ARG A 355 92.51 -82.06 -32.58
CA ARG A 355 93.68 -81.58 -33.32
C ARG A 355 94.89 -81.39 -32.40
N GLN A 356 94.69 -80.87 -31.19
CA GLN A 356 95.75 -80.80 -30.18
C GLN A 356 96.27 -82.20 -29.82
N VAL A 357 95.39 -83.20 -29.70
CA VAL A 357 95.79 -84.60 -29.48
C VAL A 357 96.66 -85.12 -30.63
N VAL A 358 96.28 -84.84 -31.89
CA VAL A 358 97.06 -85.21 -33.07
C VAL A 358 98.43 -84.53 -33.06
N LEU A 359 98.50 -83.22 -32.77
CA LEU A 359 99.76 -82.47 -32.69
C LEU A 359 100.70 -83.01 -31.61
N GLU A 360 100.15 -83.39 -30.44
CA GLU A 360 100.95 -83.99 -29.37
C GLU A 360 101.47 -85.38 -29.73
N ILE A 361 100.69 -86.20 -30.46
CA ILE A 361 101.18 -87.47 -31.00
C ILE A 361 102.25 -87.24 -32.06
N GLN A 362 102.10 -86.24 -32.93
CA GLN A 362 103.13 -85.88 -33.93
C GLN A 362 104.43 -85.46 -33.27
N ARG A 363 104.35 -84.61 -32.23
CA ARG A 363 105.52 -84.20 -31.44
C ARG A 363 106.23 -85.42 -30.83
N ARG A 364 105.48 -86.34 -30.22
CA ARG A 364 106.02 -87.61 -29.71
C ARG A 364 106.64 -88.48 -30.81
N LEU A 365 106.04 -88.52 -31.99
CA LEU A 365 106.56 -89.27 -33.14
C LEU A 365 107.88 -88.68 -33.64
N ASP A 366 107.99 -87.36 -33.73
CA ASP A 366 109.20 -86.69 -34.21
C ASP A 366 110.34 -86.78 -33.19
N GLU A 367 110.05 -86.67 -31.90
CA GLU A 367 111.00 -86.99 -30.83
C GLU A 367 111.51 -88.44 -30.95
N GLN A 368 110.60 -89.39 -31.18
CA GLN A 368 110.96 -90.80 -31.34
C GLN A 368 111.74 -91.07 -32.63
N ARG A 369 111.40 -90.40 -33.74
CA ARG A 369 112.16 -90.45 -34.99
C ARG A 369 113.56 -89.89 -34.83
N ALA A 370 113.71 -88.81 -34.07
CA ALA A 370 115.02 -88.26 -33.75
C ALA A 370 115.87 -89.28 -32.99
N ARG A 371 115.31 -90.02 -32.02
CA ARG A 371 115.99 -91.13 -31.32
C ARG A 371 116.39 -92.28 -32.26
N VAL A 372 115.50 -92.66 -33.18
CA VAL A 372 115.80 -93.69 -34.19
C VAL A 372 116.96 -93.26 -35.11
N LEU A 373 116.97 -92.01 -35.57
CA LEU A 373 118.03 -91.45 -36.41
C LEU A 373 119.35 -91.24 -35.66
N ALA A 374 119.26 -90.87 -34.38
CA ALA A 374 120.38 -90.73 -33.46
C ALA A 374 121.12 -92.07 -33.28
N GLU A 375 120.40 -93.16 -32.97
CA GLU A 375 120.97 -94.52 -32.89
C GLU A 375 121.51 -95.02 -34.24
N GLU A 376 120.82 -94.72 -35.36
CA GLU A 376 121.32 -95.09 -36.70
C GLU A 376 122.68 -94.44 -37.02
N LYS A 377 122.90 -93.20 -36.56
CA LYS A 377 124.14 -92.44 -36.75
C LYS A 377 125.15 -92.59 -35.60
N GLY A 378 124.79 -93.25 -34.50
CA GLY A 378 125.64 -93.43 -33.31
C GLY A 378 125.85 -92.19 -32.45
N VAL A 379 124.96 -91.19 -32.52
CA VAL A 379 125.06 -89.91 -31.78
C VAL A 379 123.97 -89.92 -30.71
N GLU A 380 124.35 -90.03 -29.44
CA GLU A 380 123.49 -90.32 -28.26
C GLU A 380 122.96 -91.78 -28.19
N GLY A 381 122.93 -92.35 -26.98
CA GLY A 381 122.51 -93.73 -26.71
C GLY A 381 123.66 -94.75 -26.70
N THR A 382 123.57 -95.85 -27.47
CA THR A 382 124.60 -96.93 -27.47
C THR A 382 125.98 -96.50 -27.99
N GLY A 383 126.08 -95.30 -28.58
CA GLY A 383 127.31 -94.69 -29.08
C GLY A 383 127.94 -95.44 -30.26
N LYS A 384 127.20 -96.37 -30.88
CA LYS A 384 127.68 -97.22 -31.98
C LYS A 384 126.87 -96.97 -33.24
N VAL A 385 127.56 -96.74 -34.35
CA VAL A 385 126.95 -96.52 -35.66
C VAL A 385 126.44 -97.85 -36.24
N GLY A 386 125.14 -97.97 -36.50
CA GLY A 386 124.54 -99.11 -37.21
C GLY A 386 123.17 -99.58 -36.68
N LYS A 387 122.50 -100.45 -37.46
CA LYS A 387 121.13 -100.94 -37.18
C LYS A 387 121.11 -102.15 -36.24
N GLY A 388 121.40 -101.92 -34.95
CA GLY A 388 121.44 -102.94 -33.90
C GLY A 388 120.08 -103.34 -33.29
N GLN A 389 120.08 -104.11 -32.20
CA GLN A 389 118.85 -104.55 -31.50
C GLN A 389 118.07 -103.37 -30.88
N GLN A 390 118.77 -102.41 -30.28
CA GLN A 390 118.19 -101.20 -29.70
C GLN A 390 117.47 -100.36 -30.77
N TRP A 391 118.10 -100.15 -31.94
CA TRP A 391 117.46 -99.49 -33.10
C TRP A 391 116.14 -100.15 -33.50
N ARG A 392 116.05 -101.49 -33.51
CA ARG A 392 114.79 -102.19 -33.85
C ARG A 392 113.71 -101.97 -32.80
N ALA A 393 114.06 -101.88 -31.51
CA ALA A 393 113.11 -101.59 -30.44
C ALA A 393 112.57 -100.15 -30.54
N GLU A 394 113.45 -99.17 -30.75
CA GLU A 394 113.06 -97.78 -30.95
C GLU A 394 112.24 -97.59 -32.24
N LYS A 395 112.59 -98.33 -33.31
CA LYS A 395 111.84 -98.33 -34.57
C LYS A 395 110.45 -98.96 -34.42
N ALA A 396 110.33 -100.06 -33.67
CA ALA A 396 109.04 -100.67 -33.38
C ALA A 396 108.16 -99.75 -32.51
N ALA A 397 108.76 -98.99 -31.59
CA ALA A 397 108.05 -97.95 -30.83
C ALA A 397 107.61 -96.79 -31.74
N GLU A 398 108.44 -96.36 -32.71
CA GLU A 398 108.03 -95.36 -33.72
C GLU A 398 106.80 -95.85 -34.53
N GLU A 399 106.78 -97.12 -34.95
CA GLU A 399 105.65 -97.69 -35.70
C GLU A 399 104.35 -97.72 -34.87
N ARG A 400 104.43 -98.01 -33.57
CA ARG A 400 103.27 -97.94 -32.67
C ARG A 400 102.72 -96.52 -32.56
N ILE A 401 103.59 -95.52 -32.35
CA ILE A 401 103.18 -94.11 -32.31
C ILE A 401 102.61 -93.67 -33.66
N ARG A 402 103.16 -94.16 -34.78
CA ARG A 402 102.64 -93.89 -36.12
C ARG A 402 101.23 -94.47 -36.32
N ALA A 403 100.96 -95.68 -35.81
CA ALA A 403 99.61 -96.26 -35.83
C ALA A 403 98.63 -95.47 -34.94
N GLU A 404 99.06 -95.03 -33.76
CA GLU A 404 98.28 -94.13 -32.89
C GLU A 404 97.92 -92.82 -33.61
N LEU A 405 98.88 -92.23 -34.34
CA LEU A 405 98.64 -91.03 -35.13
C LEU A 405 97.59 -91.26 -36.22
N GLN A 406 97.62 -92.41 -36.89
CA GLN A 406 96.63 -92.75 -37.91
C GLN A 406 95.22 -92.84 -37.30
N VAL A 407 95.06 -93.52 -36.16
CA VAL A 407 93.77 -93.59 -35.45
C VAL A 407 93.32 -92.21 -34.97
N ALA A 408 94.25 -91.38 -34.47
CA ALA A 408 93.92 -90.02 -34.05
C ALA A 408 93.47 -89.13 -35.21
N ASN A 409 94.06 -89.28 -36.40
CA ASN A 409 93.64 -88.60 -37.63
C ASN A 409 92.25 -89.09 -38.10
N GLU A 410 91.98 -90.39 -38.03
CA GLU A 410 90.63 -90.92 -38.35
C GLU A 410 89.58 -90.37 -37.38
N ARG A 411 89.89 -90.27 -36.09
CA ARG A 411 89.02 -89.64 -35.08
C ARG A 411 88.84 -88.14 -35.31
N LEU A 412 89.86 -87.43 -35.79
CA LEU A 412 89.77 -86.02 -36.17
C LEU A 412 88.83 -85.80 -37.36
N SER A 413 88.76 -86.76 -38.29
CA SER A 413 87.95 -86.63 -39.51
C SER A 413 86.45 -86.54 -39.25
N ALA A 414 85.94 -87.18 -38.18
CA ALA A 414 84.51 -87.20 -37.86
C ALA A 414 83.98 -85.82 -37.40
N PRO A 415 84.60 -85.13 -36.40
CA PRO A 415 84.26 -83.76 -36.06
C PRO A 415 84.43 -82.78 -37.23
N GLN A 416 85.46 -82.95 -38.07
CA GLN A 416 85.66 -82.12 -39.26
C GLN A 416 84.50 -82.27 -40.27
N LYS A 417 84.05 -83.50 -40.52
CA LYS A 417 82.88 -83.75 -41.37
C LYS A 417 81.63 -83.07 -40.80
N ARG A 418 81.42 -83.13 -39.48
CA ARG A 418 80.28 -82.48 -38.82
C ARG A 418 80.25 -80.96 -39.08
N ILE A 419 81.39 -80.28 -38.96
CA ILE A 419 81.48 -78.84 -39.29
C ILE A 419 81.17 -78.61 -40.78
N SER A 420 81.73 -79.42 -41.68
CA SER A 420 81.47 -79.26 -43.12
C SER A 420 80.00 -79.47 -43.48
N THR A 421 79.30 -80.39 -42.80
CA THR A 421 77.85 -80.61 -42.99
C THR A 421 77.03 -79.43 -42.46
N ILE A 422 77.40 -78.88 -41.29
CA ILE A 422 76.76 -77.67 -40.74
C ILE A 422 76.96 -76.49 -41.70
N ASP A 423 78.19 -76.25 -42.18
CA ASP A 423 78.50 -75.16 -43.10
C ASP A 423 77.77 -75.32 -44.45
N GLN A 424 77.68 -76.55 -44.99
CA GLN A 424 76.88 -76.85 -46.19
C GLN A 424 75.39 -76.55 -45.98
N ARG A 425 74.80 -76.96 -44.86
CA ARG A 425 73.40 -76.71 -44.54
C ARG A 425 73.11 -75.21 -44.35
N ILE A 426 74.01 -74.48 -43.68
CA ILE A 426 73.91 -73.02 -43.57
C ILE A 426 73.95 -72.39 -44.97
N SER A 427 74.84 -72.84 -45.86
CA SER A 427 74.94 -72.30 -47.21
C SER A 427 73.69 -72.57 -48.06
N SER A 428 73.09 -73.77 -47.95
CA SER A 428 71.87 -74.10 -48.69
C SER A 428 70.69 -73.28 -48.19
N ILE A 429 70.52 -73.14 -46.86
CA ILE A 429 69.43 -72.34 -46.29
C ILE A 429 69.59 -70.86 -46.65
N LYS A 430 70.82 -70.33 -46.66
CA LYS A 430 71.07 -68.96 -47.11
C LYS A 430 70.67 -68.74 -48.58
N SER A 431 70.89 -69.73 -49.44
CA SER A 431 70.44 -69.67 -50.84
C SER A 431 68.91 -69.69 -50.95
N GLU A 432 68.24 -70.56 -50.19
CA GLU A 432 66.76 -70.63 -50.15
C GLU A 432 66.15 -69.33 -49.60
N LEU A 433 66.79 -68.76 -48.57
CA LEU A 433 66.39 -67.49 -48.00
C LEU A 433 66.50 -66.35 -49.01
N ALA A 434 67.62 -66.24 -49.73
CA ALA A 434 67.79 -65.22 -50.77
C ALA A 434 66.76 -65.37 -51.90
N GLN A 435 66.40 -66.60 -52.28
CA GLN A 435 65.35 -66.85 -53.26
C GLN A 435 63.96 -66.43 -52.76
N ASN A 436 63.61 -66.78 -51.52
CA ASN A 436 62.33 -66.41 -50.90
C ASN A 436 62.23 -64.89 -50.71
N GLU A 437 63.31 -64.22 -50.33
CA GLU A 437 63.38 -62.76 -50.23
C GLU A 437 63.21 -62.08 -51.58
N GLY A 438 63.81 -62.63 -52.65
CA GLY A 438 63.61 -62.15 -54.03
C GLY A 438 62.14 -62.25 -54.47
N GLN A 439 61.49 -63.40 -54.21
CA GLN A 439 60.06 -63.59 -54.52
C GLN A 439 59.17 -62.66 -53.70
N LEU A 440 59.50 -62.44 -52.42
CA LEU A 440 58.79 -61.52 -51.54
C LEU A 440 58.90 -60.08 -52.05
N ALA A 441 60.08 -59.66 -52.51
CA ALA A 441 60.27 -58.34 -53.11
C ALA A 441 59.44 -58.16 -54.40
N GLN A 442 59.36 -59.19 -55.25
CA GLN A 442 58.53 -59.19 -56.44
C GLN A 442 57.03 -59.06 -56.10
N LEU A 443 56.51 -59.93 -55.22
CA LEU A 443 55.10 -59.90 -54.81
C LEU A 443 54.72 -58.59 -54.11
N LYS A 444 55.65 -58.02 -53.34
CA LYS A 444 55.48 -56.70 -52.73
C LYS A 444 55.38 -55.61 -53.81
N GLY A 445 56.19 -55.67 -54.86
CA GLY A 445 56.11 -54.77 -56.01
C GLY A 445 54.80 -54.90 -56.78
N GLU A 446 54.33 -56.13 -57.01
CA GLU A 446 53.06 -56.40 -57.68
C GLU A 446 51.86 -55.89 -56.85
N ALA A 447 51.86 -56.15 -55.54
CA ALA A 447 50.82 -55.65 -54.63
C ALA A 447 50.80 -54.11 -54.58
N GLN A 448 51.96 -53.46 -54.46
CA GLN A 448 52.08 -52.00 -54.45
C GLN A 448 51.66 -51.37 -55.78
N THR A 449 51.98 -52.01 -56.91
CA THR A 449 51.58 -51.53 -58.24
C THR A 449 50.06 -51.63 -58.40
N ALA A 450 49.45 -52.75 -57.98
CA ALA A 450 48.01 -52.91 -57.99
C ALA A 450 47.30 -51.89 -57.07
N GLU A 451 47.84 -51.66 -55.87
CA GLU A 451 47.34 -50.64 -54.93
C GLU A 451 47.47 -49.21 -55.51
N GLN A 452 48.58 -48.89 -56.18
CA GLN A 452 48.75 -47.60 -56.87
C GLN A 452 47.77 -47.44 -58.04
N HIS A 453 47.49 -48.51 -58.80
CA HIS A 453 46.48 -48.45 -59.86
C HIS A 453 45.06 -48.27 -59.31
N ILE A 454 44.72 -48.93 -58.19
CA ILE A 454 43.46 -48.69 -57.47
C ILE A 454 43.40 -47.24 -56.99
N ALA A 455 44.46 -46.75 -56.34
CA ALA A 455 44.56 -45.38 -55.87
C ALA A 455 44.49 -44.37 -57.03
N ASN A 456 45.06 -44.67 -58.20
CA ASN A 456 44.98 -43.83 -59.39
C ASN A 456 43.59 -43.86 -60.02
N LEU A 457 42.89 -45.01 -60.05
CA LEU A 457 41.48 -45.11 -60.42
C LEU A 457 40.56 -44.35 -59.44
N GLU A 458 41.00 -44.23 -58.19
CA GLU A 458 40.36 -43.44 -57.15
C GLU A 458 40.77 -41.96 -57.18
N ALA A 459 41.95 -41.60 -57.68
CA ALA A 459 42.51 -40.23 -57.67
C ALA A 459 42.33 -39.48 -59.00
N SER A 460 42.14 -40.18 -60.12
CA SER A 460 41.60 -39.57 -61.35
C SER A 460 40.18 -39.00 -61.16
N THR A 461 39.61 -39.13 -59.95
CA THR A 461 38.51 -38.34 -59.40
C THR A 461 38.74 -36.84 -59.27
N GLY A 462 39.95 -36.34 -59.47
CA GLY A 462 40.23 -34.91 -59.31
C GLY A 462 39.93 -34.01 -60.51
N THR A 463 39.95 -34.52 -61.75
CA THR A 463 40.11 -33.63 -62.93
C THR A 463 38.98 -33.65 -63.95
N GLU A 464 38.08 -34.64 -63.95
CA GLU A 464 36.89 -34.67 -64.83
C GLU A 464 35.59 -35.02 -64.07
N GLN A 465 35.63 -35.00 -62.73
CA GLN A 465 34.74 -35.80 -61.89
C GLN A 465 33.95 -35.00 -60.85
N ASP A 466 33.29 -33.93 -61.27
CA ASP A 466 32.06 -33.48 -60.59
C ASP A 466 30.78 -33.92 -61.34
N SER A 467 30.89 -34.44 -62.56
CA SER A 467 29.72 -34.89 -63.37
C SER A 467 29.38 -36.37 -63.23
N LEU A 468 30.32 -37.20 -62.76
CA LEU A 468 30.21 -38.68 -62.75
C LEU A 468 30.13 -39.30 -61.34
N LYS A 469 30.35 -38.50 -60.29
CA LYS A 469 30.14 -38.91 -58.89
C LYS A 469 28.71 -38.62 -58.43
N VAL A 470 27.98 -37.83 -59.22
CA VAL A 470 26.56 -37.56 -59.01
C VAL A 470 25.80 -38.69 -59.68
N ASP A 471 25.19 -39.54 -58.87
CA ASP A 471 24.23 -40.54 -59.29
C ASP A 471 23.16 -39.84 -60.17
N PRO A 472 23.04 -40.13 -61.47
CA PRO A 472 22.18 -39.37 -62.39
C PRO A 472 20.71 -39.41 -61.98
N ALA A 473 20.29 -40.53 -61.38
CA ALA A 473 18.97 -40.70 -60.79
C ALA A 473 18.71 -39.72 -59.62
N ARG A 474 19.77 -39.12 -59.04
CA ARG A 474 19.70 -38.14 -57.96
C ARG A 474 19.95 -36.71 -58.42
N VAL A 475 20.59 -36.46 -59.58
CA VAL A 475 20.89 -35.10 -60.09
C VAL A 475 19.59 -34.33 -60.32
N LEU A 476 18.64 -34.92 -61.05
CA LEU A 476 17.37 -34.27 -61.37
C LEU A 476 16.52 -34.04 -60.10
N PRO A 477 16.33 -35.03 -59.20
CA PRO A 477 15.70 -34.78 -57.91
C PRO A 477 16.47 -33.80 -57.01
N ALA A 478 17.80 -33.71 -57.11
CA ALA A 478 18.60 -32.73 -56.37
C ALA A 478 18.39 -31.31 -56.90
N PHE A 479 18.31 -31.15 -58.23
CA PHE A 479 17.97 -29.90 -58.87
C PHE A 479 16.54 -29.45 -58.52
N GLU A 480 15.54 -30.34 -58.59
CA GLU A 480 14.16 -30.03 -58.19
C GLU A 480 14.06 -29.73 -56.68
N ARG A 481 14.83 -30.42 -55.84
CA ARG A 481 14.97 -30.09 -54.41
C ARG A 481 15.64 -28.74 -54.18
N ALA A 482 16.70 -28.39 -54.89
CA ALA A 482 17.35 -27.09 -54.78
C ALA A 482 16.41 -25.96 -55.25
N LYS A 483 15.66 -26.19 -56.34
CA LYS A 483 14.65 -25.25 -56.85
C LYS A 483 13.53 -25.03 -55.83
N SER A 484 13.01 -26.10 -55.23
CA SER A 484 11.95 -26.01 -54.21
C SER A 484 12.48 -25.45 -52.88
N ALA A 485 13.70 -25.78 -52.46
CA ALA A 485 14.35 -25.23 -51.28
C ALA A 485 14.58 -23.72 -51.42
N PHE A 486 15.01 -23.24 -52.58
CA PHE A 486 15.13 -21.81 -52.84
C PHE A 486 13.77 -21.09 -52.82
N ARG A 487 12.70 -21.74 -53.30
CA ARG A 487 11.33 -21.20 -53.18
C ARG A 487 10.84 -21.12 -51.74
N GLN A 488 11.28 -22.03 -50.87
CA GLN A 488 10.94 -22.01 -49.45
C GLN A 488 11.75 -20.95 -48.69
N GLU A 489 13.05 -20.85 -48.95
CA GLU A 489 13.96 -19.90 -48.32
C GLU A 489 14.91 -19.25 -49.35
N PRO A 490 14.59 -18.05 -49.85
CA PRO A 490 15.40 -17.37 -50.87
C PRO A 490 16.67 -16.77 -50.25
N THR A 491 17.74 -17.56 -50.15
CA THR A 491 19.05 -17.14 -49.63
C THR A 491 20.10 -17.09 -50.73
N LEU A 492 21.17 -16.31 -50.53
CA LEU A 492 22.30 -16.25 -51.46
C LEU A 492 22.92 -17.64 -51.67
N LEU A 493 23.11 -18.38 -50.58
CA LEU A 493 23.62 -19.75 -50.61
C LEU A 493 22.70 -20.69 -51.40
N GLY A 494 21.38 -20.58 -51.20
CA GLY A 494 20.40 -21.36 -51.96
C GLY A 494 20.43 -21.04 -53.46
N LEU A 495 20.64 -19.78 -53.85
CA LEU A 495 20.78 -19.41 -55.26
C LEU A 495 22.07 -19.99 -55.87
N THR A 496 23.18 -19.94 -55.12
CA THR A 496 24.45 -20.52 -55.59
C THR A 496 24.39 -22.04 -55.71
N ASP A 497 23.70 -22.72 -54.78
CA ASP A 497 23.47 -24.16 -54.88
C ASP A 497 22.58 -24.48 -56.09
N LEU A 498 21.50 -23.73 -56.30
CA LEU A 498 20.66 -23.88 -57.49
C LEU A 498 21.44 -23.69 -58.80
N GLN A 499 22.32 -22.68 -58.86
CA GLN A 499 23.20 -22.45 -60.00
C GLN A 499 24.17 -23.62 -60.21
N LEU A 500 24.78 -24.13 -59.14
CA LEU A 500 25.69 -25.27 -59.19
C LEU A 500 24.97 -26.54 -59.68
N GLN A 501 23.79 -26.85 -59.14
CA GLN A 501 23.00 -28.00 -59.58
C GLN A 501 22.52 -27.85 -61.03
N CYS A 502 22.16 -26.63 -61.46
CA CYS A 502 21.83 -26.33 -62.87
C CYS A 502 23.03 -26.63 -63.77
N ALA A 503 24.21 -26.12 -63.43
CA ALA A 503 25.44 -26.33 -64.20
C ALA A 503 25.85 -27.81 -64.24
N ASN A 504 25.68 -28.54 -63.14
CA ASN A 504 25.94 -29.99 -63.07
C ASN A 504 24.99 -30.78 -63.98
N LEU A 505 23.69 -30.46 -63.95
CA LEU A 505 22.71 -31.10 -64.83
C LEU A 505 22.97 -30.77 -66.30
N LEU A 506 23.28 -29.52 -66.61
CA LEU A 506 23.68 -29.07 -67.95
C LEU A 506 24.93 -29.83 -68.44
N GLY A 507 25.93 -29.98 -67.58
CA GLY A 507 27.16 -30.71 -67.86
C GLY A 507 26.94 -32.20 -68.09
N ALA A 508 26.11 -32.85 -67.27
CA ALA A 508 25.73 -34.24 -67.45
C ALA A 508 25.00 -34.47 -68.78
N MET A 509 24.06 -33.59 -69.13
CA MET A 509 23.35 -33.67 -70.42
C MET A 509 24.24 -33.30 -71.62
N ALA A 510 25.29 -32.50 -71.45
CA ALA A 510 26.25 -32.20 -72.51
C ALA A 510 27.25 -33.35 -72.76
N ALA A 511 27.54 -34.15 -71.73
CA ALA A 511 28.42 -35.32 -71.82
C ALA A 511 27.76 -36.50 -72.55
N THR A 512 26.44 -36.66 -72.42
CA THR A 512 25.69 -37.71 -73.11
C THR A 512 25.47 -37.35 -74.59
N PRO A 513 25.88 -38.22 -75.55
CA PRO A 513 25.85 -37.90 -76.98
C PRO A 513 24.46 -37.57 -77.55
N THR A 514 23.40 -38.15 -76.97
CA THR A 514 22.01 -38.01 -77.43
C THR A 514 21.36 -36.69 -76.99
N THR A 515 21.83 -36.07 -75.91
CA THR A 515 21.24 -34.85 -75.33
C THR A 515 22.03 -33.58 -75.61
N LYS A 516 23.25 -33.72 -76.14
CA LYS A 516 24.18 -32.61 -76.41
C LYS A 516 23.61 -31.52 -77.33
N GLU A 517 22.83 -31.86 -78.35
CA GLU A 517 22.20 -30.88 -79.25
C GLU A 517 20.97 -30.19 -78.64
N VAL A 518 20.30 -30.85 -77.69
CA VAL A 518 19.03 -30.41 -77.11
C VAL A 518 19.23 -29.31 -76.05
N VAL A 519 20.43 -29.23 -75.47
CA VAL A 519 20.73 -28.39 -74.29
C VAL A 519 21.50 -27.10 -74.63
N ARG A 520 21.86 -26.90 -75.91
CA ARG A 520 22.71 -25.79 -76.39
C ARG A 520 22.18 -24.37 -76.14
N ASP A 521 20.85 -24.22 -76.06
CA ASP A 521 20.17 -22.92 -75.94
C ASP A 521 19.74 -22.57 -74.50
N ILE A 522 20.23 -23.29 -73.49
CA ILE A 522 19.87 -23.10 -72.08
C ILE A 522 21.03 -22.43 -71.35
N ASP A 523 20.73 -21.36 -70.63
CA ASP A 523 21.67 -20.67 -69.75
C ASP A 523 21.30 -20.88 -68.29
N CYS A 524 22.31 -21.17 -67.46
CA CYS A 524 22.19 -21.36 -66.01
C CYS A 524 22.63 -20.12 -65.20
N ASP A 525 23.03 -19.02 -65.86
CA ASP A 525 23.45 -17.78 -65.19
C ASP A 525 22.27 -17.07 -64.49
N PRO A 526 22.32 -16.87 -63.15
CA PRO A 526 21.25 -16.21 -62.40
C PRO A 526 21.31 -14.68 -62.41
N LYS A 527 22.09 -14.02 -63.28
CA LYS A 527 22.32 -12.56 -63.22
C LYS A 527 21.07 -11.69 -62.98
N SER A 528 20.01 -11.85 -63.78
CA SER A 528 18.75 -11.10 -63.62
C SER A 528 17.98 -11.45 -62.34
N ALA A 529 18.07 -12.72 -61.91
CA ALA A 529 17.46 -13.19 -60.67
C ALA A 529 18.23 -12.70 -59.43
N SER A 530 19.55 -12.58 -59.52
CA SER A 530 20.42 -12.07 -58.44
C SER A 530 20.20 -10.59 -58.18
N GLU A 531 19.97 -9.79 -59.24
CA GLU A 531 19.64 -8.37 -59.13
C GLU A 531 18.26 -8.16 -58.50
N ALA A 532 17.26 -8.96 -58.91
CA ALA A 532 15.92 -8.92 -58.32
C ALA A 532 15.89 -9.40 -56.86
N ALA A 533 16.73 -10.39 -56.50
CA ALA A 533 16.79 -10.95 -55.15
C ALA A 533 17.68 -10.15 -54.17
N GLY A 534 18.40 -9.13 -54.65
CA GLY A 534 19.35 -8.36 -53.83
C GLY A 534 18.72 -7.73 -52.58
N THR A 535 17.47 -7.26 -52.67
CA THR A 535 16.73 -6.70 -51.53
C THR A 535 16.43 -7.76 -50.47
N VAL A 536 15.97 -8.93 -50.90
CA VAL A 536 15.67 -10.08 -50.04
C VAL A 536 16.94 -10.62 -49.37
N PHE A 537 18.07 -10.66 -50.10
CA PHE A 537 19.36 -11.07 -49.54
C PHE A 537 19.89 -10.09 -48.48
N ALA A 538 19.75 -8.78 -48.71
CA ALA A 538 20.11 -7.78 -47.72
C ALA A 538 19.25 -7.90 -46.44
N LEU A 539 17.94 -8.13 -46.60
CA LEU A 539 17.01 -8.38 -45.49
C LEU A 539 17.34 -9.68 -44.73
N ASN A 540 17.68 -10.76 -45.42
CA ASN A 540 18.05 -12.03 -44.79
C ASN A 540 19.36 -11.93 -44.00
N ASN A 541 20.35 -11.22 -44.54
CA ASN A 541 21.59 -10.92 -43.82
C ASN A 541 21.33 -10.04 -42.59
N GLY A 542 20.54 -8.97 -42.76
CA GLY A 542 20.13 -8.10 -41.65
C GLY A 542 19.36 -8.86 -40.55
N LEU A 543 18.49 -9.80 -40.91
CA LEU A 543 17.77 -10.63 -39.95
C LEU A 543 18.72 -11.52 -39.13
N GLU A 544 19.77 -12.06 -39.74
CA GLU A 544 20.75 -12.90 -39.03
C GLU A 544 21.59 -12.05 -38.04
N VAL A 545 22.05 -10.88 -38.48
CA VAL A 545 22.75 -9.92 -37.60
C VAL A 545 21.82 -9.45 -36.46
N PHE A 546 20.54 -9.18 -36.76
CA PHE A 546 19.55 -8.81 -35.75
C PHE A 546 19.30 -9.94 -34.74
N ARG A 547 19.16 -11.20 -35.18
CA ARG A 547 18.96 -12.33 -34.28
C ARG A 547 20.14 -12.56 -33.34
N THR A 548 21.35 -12.40 -33.84
CA THR A 548 22.58 -12.60 -33.04
C THR A 548 22.84 -11.47 -32.05
N ASN A 549 22.59 -10.21 -32.45
CA ASN A 549 22.95 -9.04 -31.65
C ASN A 549 21.79 -8.47 -30.81
N CYS A 550 20.54 -8.64 -31.26
CA CYS A 550 19.39 -7.89 -30.75
C CYS A 550 18.25 -8.76 -30.21
N ALA A 551 18.08 -9.99 -30.69
CA ALA A 551 17.04 -10.88 -30.20
C ALA A 551 17.46 -11.54 -28.87
N GLY A 552 16.56 -11.52 -27.88
CA GLY A 552 16.73 -12.14 -26.56
C GLY A 552 16.86 -11.14 -25.41
N GLY A 553 16.15 -11.39 -24.31
CA GLY A 553 16.11 -10.51 -23.13
C GLY A 553 17.48 -10.28 -22.49
N ASP A 554 18.39 -11.25 -22.60
CA ASP A 554 19.73 -11.21 -22.03
C ASP A 554 20.62 -10.12 -22.64
N LYS A 555 20.30 -9.63 -23.85
CA LYS A 555 21.04 -8.55 -24.52
C LYS A 555 20.68 -7.16 -23.98
N LEU A 556 19.58 -7.02 -23.24
CA LEU A 556 19.12 -5.76 -22.63
C LEU A 556 19.72 -5.54 -21.24
N ALA A 557 20.02 -6.61 -20.50
CA ALA A 557 20.58 -6.57 -19.14
C ALA A 557 21.93 -5.82 -18.97
N PRO A 558 22.85 -5.77 -19.96
CA PRO A 558 24.12 -5.05 -19.83
C PRO A 558 23.99 -3.53 -19.87
N HIS A 559 22.86 -2.99 -20.32
CA HIS A 559 22.66 -1.56 -20.52
C HIS A 559 21.98 -0.93 -19.30
N SER A 560 22.80 -0.42 -18.37
CA SER A 560 22.36 0.20 -17.11
C SER A 560 21.96 1.68 -17.24
N SER A 561 21.90 2.22 -18.45
CA SER A 561 21.51 3.61 -18.67
C SER A 561 20.50 3.72 -19.79
N THR A 562 19.52 4.60 -19.59
CA THR A 562 18.41 4.83 -20.52
C THR A 562 18.90 5.28 -21.90
N ASP A 563 19.94 6.10 -21.95
CA ASP A 563 20.58 6.52 -23.20
C ASP A 563 21.25 5.34 -23.93
N ALA A 564 21.86 4.41 -23.19
CA ALA A 564 22.44 3.20 -23.77
C ALA A 564 21.36 2.25 -24.31
N LEU A 565 20.21 2.15 -23.65
CA LEU A 565 19.08 1.33 -24.11
C LEU A 565 18.48 1.84 -25.43
N PHE A 566 18.25 3.15 -25.56
CA PHE A 566 17.78 3.71 -26.83
C PHE A 566 18.89 3.73 -27.91
N GLY A 567 20.16 3.88 -27.52
CA GLY A 567 21.30 3.67 -28.41
C GLY A 567 21.35 2.25 -28.97
N PHE A 568 21.07 1.25 -28.13
CA PHE A 568 20.92 -0.15 -28.54
C PHE A 568 19.74 -0.34 -29.49
N ALA A 569 18.57 0.24 -29.21
CA ALA A 569 17.41 0.18 -30.12
C ALA A 569 17.74 0.73 -31.53
N ARG A 570 18.45 1.86 -31.61
CA ARG A 570 18.89 2.44 -32.90
C ARG A 570 19.90 1.54 -33.61
N LYS A 571 20.80 0.91 -32.88
CA LYS A 571 21.74 -0.07 -33.44
C LYS A 571 21.00 -1.28 -34.00
N CYS A 572 20.02 -1.81 -33.27
CA CYS A 572 19.20 -2.92 -33.72
C CYS A 572 18.36 -2.59 -34.95
N LEU A 573 17.84 -1.37 -35.05
CA LEU A 573 17.16 -0.89 -36.24
C LEU A 573 18.10 -0.73 -37.46
N SER A 574 19.36 -0.36 -37.22
CA SER A 574 20.37 -0.30 -38.27
C SER A 574 20.79 -1.70 -38.74
N ASP A 575 20.92 -2.63 -37.80
CA ASP A 575 21.35 -4.01 -38.05
C ASP A 575 20.26 -4.85 -38.73
N SER A 576 18.98 -4.44 -38.64
CA SER A 576 17.85 -5.20 -39.18
C SER A 576 17.70 -5.17 -40.70
N GLY A 577 18.46 -4.33 -41.42
CA GLY A 577 18.44 -4.27 -42.89
C GLY A 577 17.11 -3.87 -43.52
N LEU A 578 16.24 -3.17 -42.77
CA LEU A 578 14.92 -2.74 -43.23
C LEU A 578 15.02 -1.65 -44.32
N PRO A 579 14.01 -1.54 -45.21
CA PRO A 579 13.91 -0.42 -46.15
C PRO A 579 13.83 0.93 -45.43
N SER A 580 14.35 1.99 -46.07
CA SER A 580 14.45 3.34 -45.48
C SER A 580 13.12 3.86 -44.92
N LYS A 581 12.01 3.62 -45.61
CA LYS A 581 10.66 4.05 -45.18
C LYS A 581 10.26 3.46 -43.82
N ASP A 582 10.49 2.17 -43.61
CA ASP A 582 10.13 1.50 -42.35
C ASP A 582 11.12 1.86 -41.23
N THR A 583 12.39 2.06 -41.59
CA THR A 583 13.39 2.56 -40.63
C THR A 583 13.03 3.96 -40.13
N ASP A 584 12.50 4.84 -40.98
CA ASP A 584 12.08 6.17 -40.57
C ASP A 584 10.87 6.13 -39.63
N GLU A 585 9.88 5.27 -39.91
CA GLU A 585 8.73 5.10 -39.02
C GLU A 585 9.16 4.60 -37.63
N LEU A 586 9.96 3.54 -37.57
CA LEU A 586 10.47 2.99 -36.31
C LEU A 586 11.40 3.97 -35.59
N ARG A 587 12.19 4.76 -36.33
CA ARG A 587 13.03 5.82 -35.77
C ARG A 587 12.21 6.94 -35.17
N THR A 588 11.08 7.33 -35.79
CA THR A 588 10.16 8.30 -35.18
C THR A 588 9.51 7.77 -33.91
N LYS A 589 9.14 6.48 -33.85
CA LYS A 589 8.67 5.83 -32.62
C LYS A 589 9.73 5.85 -31.51
N ILE A 590 10.99 5.52 -31.84
CA ILE A 590 12.13 5.58 -30.89
C ILE A 590 12.31 7.01 -30.38
N ASN A 591 12.34 8.01 -31.26
CA ASN A 591 12.51 9.41 -30.88
C ASN A 591 11.32 9.92 -30.04
N PHE A 592 10.10 9.49 -30.35
CA PHE A 592 8.90 9.83 -29.58
C PHE A 592 8.96 9.22 -28.16
N ALA A 593 9.39 7.97 -28.04
CA ALA A 593 9.61 7.33 -26.74
C ALA A 593 10.71 8.04 -25.93
N GLU A 594 11.76 8.54 -26.58
CA GLU A 594 12.84 9.32 -25.96
C GLU A 594 12.38 10.74 -25.55
N LEU A 595 11.46 11.37 -26.30
CA LEU A 595 10.89 12.69 -25.98
C LEU A 595 9.92 12.64 -24.81
N ASN A 596 9.20 11.53 -24.61
CA ASN A 596 8.30 11.33 -23.47
C ASN A 596 9.02 10.90 -22.18
N ARG A 597 10.34 11.08 -22.11
CA ARG A 597 11.19 10.66 -20.99
C ARG A 597 11.08 11.60 -19.79
N ASP A 598 10.90 10.98 -18.63
CA ASP A 598 10.51 11.57 -17.34
C ASP A 598 11.58 12.48 -16.69
N ASP A 599 12.83 12.37 -17.11
CA ASP A 599 13.99 13.08 -16.57
C ASP A 599 14.32 14.39 -17.33
N LYS A 600 13.77 14.57 -18.55
CA LYS A 600 13.89 15.80 -19.35
C LYS A 600 12.56 16.51 -19.59
N ALA A 601 11.43 15.83 -19.36
CA ALA A 601 10.11 16.41 -19.47
C ALA A 601 9.85 17.42 -18.34
N HIS A 602 9.02 18.44 -18.64
CA HIS A 602 8.55 19.37 -17.62
C HIS A 602 7.81 18.59 -16.53
N ARG A 603 8.01 18.96 -15.25
CA ARG A 603 7.44 18.25 -14.07
C ARG A 603 5.93 17.98 -14.16
N PHE A 604 5.21 18.83 -14.90
CA PHE A 604 3.79 18.65 -15.20
C PHE A 604 3.48 17.39 -16.03
N VAL A 605 4.31 17.10 -17.04
CA VAL A 605 4.16 15.89 -17.86
C VAL A 605 4.51 14.66 -17.03
N VAL A 606 5.50 14.77 -16.15
CA VAL A 606 5.89 13.72 -15.19
C VAL A 606 4.73 13.37 -14.24
N THR A 607 4.09 14.38 -13.65
CA THR A 607 2.95 14.14 -12.75
C THR A 607 1.71 13.64 -13.47
N TRP A 608 1.43 14.15 -14.68
CA TRP A 608 0.33 13.65 -15.51
C TRP A 608 0.54 12.21 -15.97
N ASN A 609 1.75 11.88 -16.41
CA ASN A 609 2.12 10.52 -16.78
C ASN A 609 2.05 9.58 -15.57
N ALA A 610 2.43 10.04 -14.36
CA ALA A 610 2.27 9.25 -13.15
C ALA A 610 0.81 8.88 -12.84
N PHE A 611 -0.17 9.72 -13.22
CA PHE A 611 -1.59 9.37 -13.16
C PHE A 611 -2.00 8.40 -14.27
N SER A 612 -1.53 8.62 -15.51
CA SER A 612 -1.77 7.70 -16.62
C SER A 612 -1.17 6.30 -16.37
N ASP A 613 -0.10 6.23 -15.59
CA ASP A 613 0.59 5.00 -15.20
C ASP A 613 -0.06 4.32 -13.98
N GLY A 614 -1.13 4.89 -13.41
CA GLY A 614 -1.86 4.29 -12.29
C GLY A 614 -1.10 4.28 -10.97
N ASN A 615 -0.14 5.21 -10.76
CA ASN A 615 0.66 5.21 -9.53
C ASN A 615 -0.19 5.58 -8.30
N ARG A 616 -0.40 4.60 -7.41
CA ARG A 616 -1.18 4.74 -6.17
C ARG A 616 -0.68 5.89 -5.28
N LEU A 617 0.60 6.20 -5.31
CA LEU A 617 1.21 7.29 -4.53
C LEU A 617 0.81 8.68 -5.06
N ALA A 618 0.60 8.83 -6.38
CA ALA A 618 0.11 10.07 -6.95
C ALA A 618 -1.33 10.34 -6.49
N TYR A 619 -2.17 9.31 -6.45
CA TYR A 619 -3.53 9.42 -5.91
C TYR A 619 -3.54 9.71 -4.40
N LEU A 620 -2.59 9.15 -3.64
CA LEU A 620 -2.44 9.45 -2.21
C LEU A 620 -2.02 10.89 -1.96
N ALA A 621 -1.06 11.42 -2.72
CA ALA A 621 -0.65 12.82 -2.64
C ALA A 621 -1.82 13.77 -2.97
N LEU A 622 -2.60 13.44 -4.01
CA LEU A 622 -3.81 14.18 -4.38
C LEU A 622 -4.87 14.12 -3.27
N ALA A 623 -5.09 12.94 -2.67
CA ALA A 623 -6.05 12.77 -1.59
C ALA A 623 -5.67 13.59 -0.34
N ILE A 624 -4.38 13.64 0.02
CA ILE A 624 -3.90 14.47 1.14
C ILE A 624 -4.10 15.95 0.84
N ALA A 625 -3.78 16.41 -0.39
CA ALA A 625 -3.97 17.80 -0.78
C ALA A 625 -5.46 18.23 -0.70
N ILE A 626 -6.37 17.38 -1.19
CA ILE A 626 -7.82 17.61 -1.07
C ILE A 626 -8.27 17.62 0.40
N ALA A 627 -7.76 16.69 1.21
CA ALA A 627 -8.13 16.57 2.61
C ALA A 627 -7.74 17.82 3.43
N ILE A 628 -6.55 18.38 3.19
CA ILE A 628 -6.09 19.59 3.87
C ILE A 628 -7.02 20.78 3.56
N ASP A 629 -7.34 21.02 2.29
CA ASP A 629 -8.22 22.14 1.92
C ASP A 629 -9.69 21.92 2.35
N ALA A 630 -10.15 20.67 2.38
CA ALA A 630 -11.46 20.32 2.96
C ALA A 630 -11.52 20.56 4.48
N LEU A 631 -10.43 20.31 5.21
CA LEU A 631 -10.34 20.64 6.64
C LEU A 631 -10.35 22.15 6.86
N VAL A 632 -9.68 22.94 6.01
CA VAL A 632 -9.78 24.41 6.04
C VAL A 632 -11.23 24.86 5.82
N PHE A 633 -11.93 24.30 4.83
CA PHE A 633 -13.34 24.58 4.59
C PHE A 633 -14.22 24.28 5.81
N MET A 634 -14.07 23.07 6.37
CA MET A 634 -14.87 22.63 7.53
C MET A 634 -14.60 23.51 8.76
N SER A 635 -13.34 23.87 9.00
CA SER A 635 -12.99 24.79 10.09
C SER A 635 -13.60 26.18 9.91
N GLY A 636 -13.64 26.70 8.66
CA GLY A 636 -14.29 27.97 8.33
C GLY A 636 -15.81 27.92 8.50
N LEU A 637 -16.44 26.82 8.09
CA LEU A 637 -17.89 26.59 8.20
C LEU A 637 -18.34 26.51 9.66
N PHE A 638 -17.67 25.69 10.47
CA PHE A 638 -18.02 25.52 11.89
C PHE A 638 -17.64 26.72 12.75
N GLY A 639 -16.55 27.42 12.40
CA GLY A 639 -16.15 28.67 13.06
C GLY A 639 -17.24 29.75 12.97
N ALA A 640 -18.01 29.80 11.88
CA ALA A 640 -19.11 30.75 11.71
C ALA A 640 -20.36 30.40 12.54
N ASN A 641 -20.68 29.12 12.73
CA ASN A 641 -21.88 28.66 13.44
C ASN A 641 -21.83 28.88 14.96
N ALA A 642 -20.65 29.09 15.53
CA ALA A 642 -20.45 29.09 16.97
C ALA A 642 -20.52 30.50 17.60
N VAL A 643 -20.68 31.57 16.80
CA VAL A 643 -20.96 32.95 17.24
C VAL A 643 -22.48 33.24 17.12
N ARG A 644 -23.30 32.38 17.73
CA ARG A 644 -24.77 32.54 17.74
C ARG A 644 -25.20 33.37 18.96
N SER A 645 -26.05 34.37 18.72
CA SER A 645 -26.72 35.09 19.81
C SER A 645 -27.97 34.32 20.23
N PRO A 646 -28.23 34.10 21.53
CA PRO A 646 -29.48 33.50 22.00
C PRO A 646 -30.73 34.22 21.47
N LEU A 647 -30.61 35.53 21.21
CA LEU A 647 -31.70 36.37 20.70
C LEU A 647 -32.14 36.06 19.26
N GLN A 648 -31.35 35.28 18.51
CA GLN A 648 -31.72 34.81 17.16
C GLN A 648 -32.83 33.75 17.18
N ASP A 649 -33.07 33.11 18.32
CA ASP A 649 -34.04 32.02 18.45
C ASP A 649 -35.46 32.54 18.77
N VAL A 650 -35.57 33.85 18.99
CA VAL A 650 -36.85 34.53 19.21
C VAL A 650 -37.66 34.58 17.91
N PRO A 651 -38.90 34.03 17.88
CA PRO A 651 -39.74 34.01 16.68
C PRO A 651 -40.18 35.43 16.30
N ARG A 652 -39.90 35.86 15.05
CA ARG A 652 -40.11 37.23 14.58
C ARG A 652 -40.68 37.29 13.17
N ARG A 653 -41.29 38.43 12.83
CA ARG A 653 -41.85 38.71 11.49
C ARG A 653 -40.83 39.29 10.49
N HIS A 654 -39.67 39.80 10.95
CA HIS A 654 -38.65 40.43 10.12
C HIS A 654 -37.26 39.86 10.43
N ALA A 655 -36.49 39.52 9.40
CA ALA A 655 -35.12 39.03 9.54
C ALA A 655 -34.17 40.17 9.92
N ARG A 656 -33.50 40.06 11.07
CA ARG A 656 -32.42 40.95 11.53
C ARG A 656 -31.22 40.09 11.93
N SER A 657 -30.00 40.59 11.75
CA SER A 657 -28.78 39.86 12.12
C SER A 657 -28.61 39.79 13.65
N ALA A 658 -27.90 38.78 14.18
CA ALA A 658 -27.59 38.65 15.61
C ALA A 658 -27.08 39.97 16.20
N GLN A 659 -26.07 40.57 15.56
CA GLN A 659 -25.45 41.81 16.03
C GLN A 659 -26.44 42.97 16.12
N GLN A 660 -27.39 43.07 15.19
CA GLN A 660 -28.44 44.09 15.25
C GLN A 660 -29.42 43.85 16.42
N LEU A 661 -29.64 42.59 16.81
CA LEU A 661 -30.53 42.24 17.92
C LEU A 661 -29.88 42.51 19.27
N GLU A 662 -28.62 42.13 19.40
CA GLU A 662 -27.81 42.44 20.59
C GLU A 662 -27.69 43.95 20.78
N ALA A 663 -27.38 44.69 19.71
CA ALA A 663 -27.26 46.14 19.77
C ALA A 663 -28.53 46.85 20.28
N VAL A 664 -29.73 46.34 19.96
CA VAL A 664 -31.00 46.91 20.44
C VAL A 664 -31.13 46.77 21.96
N ILE A 665 -30.78 45.62 22.53
CA ILE A 665 -30.84 45.39 23.98
C ILE A 665 -29.65 46.05 24.68
N GLU A 666 -28.44 45.97 24.13
CA GLU A 666 -27.24 46.60 24.71
C GLU A 666 -27.36 48.13 24.76
N ASN A 667 -27.98 48.78 23.78
CA ASN A 667 -28.28 50.21 23.85
C ASN A 667 -29.30 50.54 24.95
N ALA A 668 -30.27 49.67 25.21
CA ALA A 668 -31.24 49.85 26.30
C ALA A 668 -30.62 49.66 27.70
N LEU A 669 -29.47 48.98 27.77
CA LEU A 669 -28.71 48.75 28.99
C LEU A 669 -27.77 49.91 29.36
N GLN A 670 -27.51 50.86 28.47
CA GLN A 670 -26.68 52.04 28.78
C GLN A 670 -27.39 53.02 29.74
N PRO A 671 -26.66 53.75 30.61
CA PRO A 671 -25.20 53.88 30.71
C PRO A 671 -24.50 52.81 31.58
N HIS A 672 -25.23 52.04 32.38
CA HIS A 672 -24.65 51.04 33.31
C HIS A 672 -25.11 49.63 32.94
N PRO A 673 -24.45 48.94 31.99
CA PRO A 673 -24.96 47.72 31.41
C PRO A 673 -25.00 46.54 32.40
N TYR A 674 -24.05 46.47 33.32
CA TYR A 674 -24.03 45.46 34.37
C TYR A 674 -25.18 45.62 35.36
N GLU A 675 -25.37 46.83 35.89
CA GLU A 675 -26.37 47.12 36.93
C GLU A 675 -27.79 46.97 36.35
N ASN A 676 -28.04 47.51 35.16
CA ASN A 676 -29.33 47.44 34.49
C ASN A 676 -29.71 46.01 34.09
N ALA A 677 -28.75 45.20 33.60
CA ALA A 677 -29.01 43.80 33.27
C ALA A 677 -29.34 42.97 34.52
N ARG A 678 -28.62 43.21 35.63
CA ARG A 678 -28.87 42.53 36.90
C ARG A 678 -30.20 42.94 37.53
N ALA A 679 -30.55 44.22 37.47
CA ALA A 679 -31.85 44.71 37.90
C ALA A 679 -32.99 44.05 37.12
N ALA A 680 -32.87 43.98 35.78
CA ALA A 680 -33.84 43.30 34.93
C ALA A 680 -33.99 41.82 35.30
N ILE A 681 -32.89 41.08 35.47
CA ILE A 681 -32.91 39.67 35.90
C ILE A 681 -33.58 39.51 37.26
N SER A 682 -33.25 40.37 38.23
CA SER A 682 -33.81 40.28 39.60
C SER A 682 -35.31 40.57 39.67
N SER A 683 -35.83 41.29 38.67
CA SER A 683 -37.26 41.60 38.55
C SER A 683 -38.08 40.45 37.91
N MET A 684 -37.42 39.46 37.31
CA MET A 684 -38.05 38.33 36.63
C MET A 684 -38.44 37.23 37.63
N ARG A 685 -39.71 36.83 37.60
CA ARG A 685 -40.24 35.71 38.38
C ARG A 685 -40.66 34.57 37.45
N PRO A 686 -40.37 33.31 37.80
CA PRO A 686 -40.77 32.17 36.97
C PRO A 686 -42.30 32.02 36.93
N ILE A 687 -42.82 31.56 35.79
CA ILE A 687 -44.24 31.21 35.57
C ILE A 687 -44.33 29.87 34.83
N GLU A 688 -45.51 29.24 34.86
CA GLU A 688 -45.78 28.10 33.96
C GLU A 688 -45.68 28.54 32.50
N THR A 689 -45.07 27.69 31.66
CA THR A 689 -44.78 28.03 30.27
C THR A 689 -46.05 28.28 29.47
N GLN A 690 -46.22 29.51 28.98
CA GLN A 690 -47.35 29.90 28.13
C GLN A 690 -46.83 30.47 26.81
N ASN A 691 -47.15 29.86 25.66
CA ASN A 691 -46.72 30.33 24.33
C ASN A 691 -45.19 30.60 24.19
N GLY A 692 -44.38 29.85 24.94
CA GLY A 692 -42.92 29.98 24.99
C GLY A 692 -42.40 31.12 25.88
N PHE A 693 -43.25 31.76 26.68
CA PHE A 693 -42.84 32.67 27.76
C PHE A 693 -42.72 31.89 29.08
N THR A 694 -41.64 32.12 29.82
CA THR A 694 -41.29 31.35 31.04
C THR A 694 -41.17 32.22 32.28
N GLN A 695 -41.10 33.55 32.10
CA GLN A 695 -40.89 34.50 33.18
C GLN A 695 -41.89 35.65 33.09
N ARG A 696 -42.18 36.28 34.23
CA ARG A 696 -43.01 37.47 34.36
C ARG A 696 -42.27 38.53 35.15
N VAL A 697 -42.32 39.78 34.68
CA VAL A 697 -41.88 40.96 35.40
C VAL A 697 -43.10 41.80 35.76
N THR A 698 -43.19 42.27 37.00
CA THR A 698 -44.28 43.14 37.46
C THR A 698 -43.69 44.46 37.93
N LEU A 699 -44.20 45.58 37.39
CA LEU A 699 -43.71 46.93 37.65
C LEU A 699 -44.78 47.73 38.43
N ASP A 700 -44.78 47.58 39.76
CA ASP A 700 -45.83 48.14 40.62
C ASP A 700 -45.54 49.56 41.14
N ASP A 701 -44.29 49.86 41.52
CA ASP A 701 -43.93 51.13 42.18
C ASP A 701 -42.87 51.94 41.40
N PRO A 702 -43.23 53.13 40.86
CA PRO A 702 -42.29 54.03 40.19
C PRO A 702 -41.25 54.65 41.12
N ALA A 703 -41.41 54.55 42.45
CA ALA A 703 -40.39 54.99 43.42
C ALA A 703 -39.22 54.01 43.55
N THR A 704 -39.30 52.83 42.94
CA THR A 704 -38.20 51.86 42.92
C THR A 704 -37.02 52.42 42.09
N PRO A 705 -35.79 52.47 42.62
CA PRO A 705 -34.66 53.11 41.94
C PRO A 705 -34.34 52.54 40.54
N ASP A 706 -34.66 51.26 40.30
CA ASP A 706 -34.37 50.57 39.03
C ASP A 706 -35.54 50.57 38.02
N TYR A 707 -36.68 51.20 38.36
CA TYR A 707 -37.92 51.13 37.57
C TYR A 707 -37.72 51.48 36.08
N HIS A 708 -37.07 52.62 35.80
CA HIS A 708 -36.85 53.08 34.43
C HIS A 708 -35.85 52.22 33.65
N ALA A 709 -34.85 51.66 34.33
CA ALA A 709 -33.86 50.78 33.70
C ALA A 709 -34.53 49.48 33.22
N VAL A 710 -35.34 48.86 34.08
CA VAL A 710 -36.06 47.63 33.75
C VAL A 710 -37.10 47.89 32.65
N LEU A 711 -37.83 49.00 32.72
CA LEU A 711 -38.82 49.37 31.70
C LEU A 711 -38.18 49.58 30.31
N ASN A 712 -37.02 50.22 30.24
CA ASN A 712 -36.31 50.43 28.96
C ASN A 712 -35.88 49.11 28.32
N VAL A 713 -35.36 48.17 29.12
CA VAL A 713 -34.98 46.82 28.65
C VAL A 713 -36.22 46.06 28.17
N LEU A 714 -37.34 46.13 28.90
CA LEU A 714 -38.58 45.47 28.50
C LEU A 714 -39.18 46.08 27.22
N ASN A 715 -39.14 47.40 27.05
CA ASN A 715 -39.57 48.06 25.81
C ASN A 715 -38.72 47.63 24.61
N ALA A 716 -37.40 47.56 24.79
CA ALA A 716 -36.49 47.05 23.77
C ALA A 716 -36.78 45.58 23.46
N ALA A 717 -37.03 44.75 24.49
CA ALA A 717 -37.40 43.35 24.36
C ALA A 717 -38.75 43.14 23.63
N CYS A 718 -39.75 43.99 23.87
CA CYS A 718 -41.00 43.98 23.15
C CYS A 718 -40.80 44.31 21.65
N SER A 719 -39.91 45.25 21.33
CA SER A 719 -39.59 45.59 19.93
C SER A 719 -38.98 44.43 19.14
N ILE A 720 -38.33 43.49 19.84
CA ILE A 720 -37.69 42.31 19.27
C ILE A 720 -38.53 41.03 19.41
N GLY A 721 -39.71 41.09 20.04
CA GLY A 721 -40.58 39.94 20.28
C GLY A 721 -40.11 39.01 21.42
N ALA A 722 -39.12 39.43 22.19
CA ALA A 722 -38.56 38.68 23.32
C ALA A 722 -39.34 38.90 24.64
N ALA A 723 -40.16 39.95 24.70
CA ALA A 723 -41.13 40.19 25.76
C ALA A 723 -42.48 40.64 25.17
N THR A 724 -43.56 40.49 25.93
CA THR A 724 -44.88 41.02 25.59
C THR A 724 -45.59 41.51 26.85
N GLU A 725 -46.48 42.50 26.73
CA GLU A 725 -47.33 42.91 27.84
C GLU A 725 -48.38 41.81 28.15
N ASP A 726 -48.60 41.54 29.43
CA ASP A 726 -49.58 40.58 29.93
C ASP A 726 -50.97 41.23 29.85
N THR A 727 -51.85 40.68 29.00
CA THR A 727 -53.21 41.22 28.82
C THR A 727 -54.09 41.06 30.05
N SER A 728 -53.71 40.18 30.99
CA SER A 728 -54.52 39.85 32.18
C SER A 728 -54.21 40.73 33.39
N ARG A 729 -53.03 41.38 33.43
CA ARG A 729 -52.58 42.21 34.56
C ARG A 729 -51.90 43.47 34.04
N ARG A 730 -52.39 44.64 34.46
CA ARG A 730 -51.73 45.92 34.14
C ARG A 730 -50.31 45.94 34.73
N ASN A 731 -49.36 46.56 34.02
CA ASN A 731 -47.95 46.67 34.39
C ASN A 731 -47.22 45.34 34.59
N SER A 732 -47.67 44.28 33.92
CA SER A 732 -47.02 42.97 33.93
C SER A 732 -46.53 42.63 32.52
N TYR A 733 -45.31 42.11 32.41
CA TYR A 733 -44.69 41.72 31.14
C TYR A 733 -44.30 40.24 31.20
N LEU A 734 -44.62 39.50 30.14
CA LEU A 734 -44.19 38.12 29.93
C LEU A 734 -42.88 38.12 29.14
N VAL A 735 -41.89 37.38 29.64
CA VAL A 735 -40.53 37.34 29.13
C VAL A 735 -40.18 35.93 28.66
N ARG A 736 -39.54 35.84 27.50
CA ARG A 736 -39.05 34.58 26.93
C ARG A 736 -37.68 34.18 27.50
N PRO A 737 -37.36 32.87 27.53
CA PRO A 737 -36.10 32.40 28.11
C PRO A 737 -34.85 32.94 27.39
N GLU A 738 -34.92 33.22 26.08
CA GLU A 738 -33.77 33.69 25.30
C GLU A 738 -33.29 35.09 25.76
N LEU A 739 -34.22 35.94 26.23
CA LEU A 739 -33.86 37.24 26.79
C LEU A 739 -33.12 37.10 28.12
N PHE A 740 -33.60 36.19 28.97
CA PHE A 740 -32.98 35.90 30.27
C PHE A 740 -31.56 35.36 30.08
N GLU A 741 -31.37 34.44 29.13
CA GLU A 741 -30.06 33.89 28.78
C GLU A 741 -29.12 34.99 28.28
N PHE A 742 -29.58 35.84 27.36
CA PHE A 742 -28.80 36.95 26.84
C PHE A 742 -28.40 37.96 27.94
N LEU A 743 -29.34 38.36 28.81
CA LEU A 743 -29.06 39.27 29.92
C LEU A 743 -28.09 38.66 30.95
N SER A 744 -28.17 37.35 31.17
CA SER A 744 -27.24 36.62 32.04
C SER A 744 -25.82 36.59 31.45
N ILE A 745 -25.69 36.33 30.15
CA ILE A 745 -24.39 36.34 29.46
C ILE A 745 -23.79 37.75 29.44
N THR A 746 -24.59 38.78 29.13
CA THR A 746 -24.12 40.17 29.09
C THR A 746 -23.73 40.68 30.47
N SER A 747 -24.53 40.41 31.51
CA SER A 747 -24.16 40.77 32.89
C SER A 747 -22.85 40.11 33.34
N HIS A 748 -22.65 38.82 33.04
CA HIS A 748 -21.40 38.12 33.33
C HIS A 748 -20.21 38.67 32.54
N ARG A 749 -20.41 39.00 31.25
CA ARG A 749 -19.39 39.60 30.38
C ARG A 749 -18.92 40.95 30.93
N HIS A 750 -19.84 41.83 31.28
CA HIS A 750 -19.50 43.15 31.84
C HIS A 750 -18.92 43.06 33.26
N TYR A 751 -19.31 42.06 34.05
CA TYR A 751 -18.70 41.78 35.35
C TYR A 751 -17.22 41.37 35.23
N LYS A 752 -16.89 40.51 34.25
CA LYS A 752 -15.50 40.09 33.99
C LYS A 752 -14.64 41.18 33.35
N ALA A 753 -15.24 42.07 32.55
CA ALA A 753 -14.50 43.06 31.77
C ALA A 753 -13.89 44.18 32.63
N ASN A 754 -14.44 44.45 33.82
CA ASN A 754 -13.96 45.53 34.69
C ASN A 754 -13.74 45.03 36.13
N ASP A 755 -12.48 44.92 36.54
CA ASP A 755 -12.09 44.51 37.90
C ASP A 755 -12.69 45.42 38.99
N GLU A 756 -13.01 46.66 38.65
CA GLU A 756 -13.69 47.61 39.52
C GLU A 756 -15.04 47.09 40.01
N HIS A 757 -15.84 46.44 39.13
CA HIS A 757 -17.15 45.88 39.52
C HIS A 757 -17.01 44.71 40.49
N ARG A 758 -15.97 43.90 40.35
CA ARG A 758 -15.65 42.81 41.29
C ARG A 758 -15.28 43.37 42.66
N ARG A 759 -14.40 44.38 42.70
CA ARG A 759 -13.99 45.05 43.95
C ARG A 759 -15.16 45.76 44.62
N LEU A 760 -16.01 46.44 43.87
CA LEU A 760 -17.21 47.11 44.38
C LEU A 760 -18.26 46.11 44.88
N ALA A 761 -18.43 44.95 44.23
CA ALA A 761 -19.34 43.91 44.69
C ALA A 761 -18.85 43.25 45.98
N GLU A 762 -17.55 42.97 46.09
CA GLU A 762 -16.90 42.48 47.30
C GLU A 762 -17.02 43.50 48.44
N LEU A 763 -16.75 44.78 48.14
CA LEU A 763 -16.95 45.88 49.08
C LEU A 763 -18.40 45.98 49.58
N THR A 764 -19.37 45.92 48.67
CA THR A 764 -20.79 46.02 49.02
C THR A 764 -21.21 44.87 49.91
N ARG A 765 -20.75 43.64 49.61
CA ARG A 765 -21.02 42.45 50.43
C ARG A 765 -20.41 42.59 51.82
N ASP A 766 -19.12 42.91 51.90
CA ASP A 766 -18.38 42.93 53.15
C ASP A 766 -18.83 44.10 54.05
N LEU A 767 -19.18 45.25 53.46
CA LEU A 767 -19.84 46.35 54.16
C LEU A 767 -21.21 45.94 54.68
N THR A 768 -22.04 45.29 53.85
CA THR A 768 -23.36 44.83 54.27
C THR A 768 -23.24 43.88 55.48
N VAL A 769 -22.26 42.98 55.47
CA VAL A 769 -21.96 42.08 56.60
C VAL A 769 -21.46 42.86 57.82
N ALA A 770 -20.57 43.84 57.63
CA ALA A 770 -20.05 44.66 58.73
C ALA A 770 -21.12 45.55 59.39
N LEU A 771 -22.14 45.94 58.64
CA LEU A 771 -23.27 46.76 59.06
C LEU A 771 -24.43 45.93 59.64
N GLN A 772 -24.37 44.60 59.65
CA GLN A 772 -25.38 43.78 60.36
C GLN A 772 -25.29 43.99 61.88
N PRO A 773 -26.43 43.88 62.62
CA PRO A 773 -27.75 43.43 62.17
C PRO A 773 -28.65 44.51 61.53
N HIS A 774 -28.45 45.81 61.81
CA HIS A 774 -29.29 46.90 61.30
C HIS A 774 -28.59 47.67 60.17
N VAL A 775 -28.57 47.09 58.97
CA VAL A 775 -27.77 47.58 57.83
C VAL A 775 -28.09 49.03 57.45
N GLY A 776 -29.38 49.38 57.34
CA GLY A 776 -29.80 50.74 56.96
C GLY A 776 -29.45 51.79 58.00
N ASP A 777 -29.78 51.54 59.28
CA ASP A 777 -29.50 52.46 60.39
C ASP A 777 -27.99 52.64 60.60
N HIS A 778 -27.22 51.54 60.54
CA HIS A 778 -25.77 51.59 60.66
C HIS A 778 -25.10 52.30 59.47
N ALA A 779 -25.58 52.09 58.24
CA ALA A 779 -25.07 52.82 57.08
C ALA A 779 -25.27 54.34 57.23
N ALA A 780 -26.45 54.76 57.72
CA ALA A 780 -26.76 56.16 57.99
C ALA A 780 -25.85 56.75 59.09
N ILE A 781 -25.57 56.01 60.17
CA ILE A 781 -24.65 56.42 61.23
C ILE A 781 -23.23 56.63 60.69
N VAL A 782 -22.75 55.71 59.83
CA VAL A 782 -21.42 55.82 59.23
C VAL A 782 -21.35 57.04 58.31
N LEU A 783 -22.36 57.25 57.46
CA LEU A 783 -22.44 58.43 56.58
C LEU A 783 -22.56 59.75 57.37
N HIS A 784 -23.27 59.76 58.49
CA HIS A 784 -23.42 60.94 59.36
C HIS A 784 -22.09 61.42 59.93
N ASN A 785 -21.19 60.49 60.27
CA ASN A 785 -19.87 60.78 60.82
C ASN A 785 -18.81 61.08 59.74
N MET A 786 -19.16 61.07 58.44
CA MET A 786 -18.26 61.45 57.35
C MET A 786 -18.33 62.95 57.06
N HIS A 787 -17.19 63.62 57.14
CA HIS A 787 -17.05 65.03 56.78
C HIS A 787 -16.53 65.16 55.34
N PRO A 788 -17.08 66.08 54.52
CA PRO A 788 -16.58 66.28 53.16
C PRO A 788 -15.23 67.00 53.18
N ILE A 789 -14.33 66.62 52.26
CA ILE A 789 -13.05 67.28 52.00
C ILE A 789 -12.91 67.61 50.51
N ASN A 790 -11.99 68.52 50.17
CA ASN A 790 -11.64 68.76 48.77
C ASN A 790 -11.02 67.49 48.18
N GLU A 791 -11.51 67.04 47.02
CA GLU A 791 -11.08 65.79 46.40
C GLU A 791 -9.57 65.82 46.11
N HIS A 792 -8.83 64.91 46.74
CA HIS A 792 -7.41 64.72 46.49
C HIS A 792 -7.09 63.23 46.42
N ASN A 793 -6.54 62.79 45.28
CA ASN A 793 -6.20 61.38 45.02
C ASN A 793 -7.40 60.43 45.24
N GLU A 794 -8.59 60.83 44.78
CA GLU A 794 -9.84 60.05 44.83
C GLU A 794 -10.46 59.86 46.23
N TYR A 795 -9.90 60.54 47.25
CA TYR A 795 -10.49 60.66 48.59
C TYR A 795 -11.38 61.89 48.68
N THR A 796 -12.63 61.69 49.12
CA THR A 796 -13.69 62.72 49.11
C THR A 796 -14.23 63.04 50.51
N SER A 797 -13.95 62.19 51.48
CA SER A 797 -14.46 62.37 52.84
C SER A 797 -13.42 62.00 53.89
N GLU A 798 -13.54 62.57 55.08
CA GLU A 798 -12.73 62.20 56.24
C GLU A 798 -13.60 61.83 57.44
N VAL A 799 -13.09 60.95 58.29
CA VAL A 799 -13.69 60.59 59.57
C VAL A 799 -12.69 60.89 60.67
N LEU A 800 -13.14 61.67 61.64
CA LEU A 800 -12.41 62.02 62.85
C LEU A 800 -12.85 61.08 63.96
N PHE A 801 -12.06 60.04 64.24
CA PHE A 801 -12.47 58.95 65.13
C PHE A 801 -12.60 59.35 66.61
N ASN A 802 -11.98 60.48 66.98
CA ASN A 802 -12.11 61.11 68.29
C ASN A 802 -13.48 61.77 68.51
N GLU A 803 -14.12 62.29 67.45
CA GLU A 803 -15.41 63.00 67.50
C GLU A 803 -16.63 62.07 67.46
N VAL A 804 -16.46 60.82 67.05
CA VAL A 804 -17.53 59.82 66.99
C VAL A 804 -18.03 59.49 68.40
N GLU A 805 -19.35 59.42 68.61
CA GLU A 805 -19.95 59.03 69.90
C GLU A 805 -19.51 57.62 70.33
N GLY A 806 -19.31 57.40 71.63
CA GLY A 806 -18.77 56.13 72.16
C GLY A 806 -19.56 54.87 71.74
N ASN A 807 -20.87 55.00 71.55
CA ASN A 807 -21.81 53.99 71.05
C ASN A 807 -21.71 53.73 69.54
N GLU A 808 -21.30 54.72 68.76
CA GLU A 808 -21.20 54.63 67.29
C GLU A 808 -19.81 54.17 66.84
N LYS A 809 -18.78 54.36 67.69
CA LYS A 809 -17.39 53.95 67.43
C LYS A 809 -17.25 52.50 66.93
N PRO A 810 -17.92 51.47 67.48
CA PRO A 810 -17.79 50.10 66.98
C PRO A 810 -18.34 49.93 65.56
N ILE A 811 -19.41 50.63 65.20
CA ILE A 811 -20.06 50.56 63.89
C ILE A 811 -19.18 51.23 62.84
N VAL A 812 -18.75 52.46 63.12
CA VAL A 812 -17.83 53.22 62.26
C VAL A 812 -16.50 52.47 62.10
N LYS A 813 -15.95 51.90 63.18
CA LYS A 813 -14.71 51.11 63.12
C LYS A 813 -14.84 49.86 62.25
N ARG A 814 -15.98 49.14 62.30
CA ARG A 814 -16.20 47.97 61.42
C ARG A 814 -16.23 48.38 59.95
N ALA A 815 -16.94 49.47 59.62
CA ALA A 815 -16.99 49.99 58.25
C ALA A 815 -15.61 50.48 57.77
N LEU A 816 -14.87 51.21 58.61
CA LEU A 816 -13.51 51.66 58.30
C LEU A 816 -12.52 50.49 58.13
N ASN A 817 -12.65 49.44 58.94
CA ASN A 817 -11.83 48.24 58.82
C ASN A 817 -12.06 47.54 57.47
N VAL A 818 -13.32 47.37 57.04
CA VAL A 818 -13.64 46.82 55.71
C VAL A 818 -13.05 47.70 54.61
N GLY A 819 -13.21 49.02 54.71
CA GLY A 819 -12.60 49.96 53.77
C GLY A 819 -11.07 49.89 53.74
N SER A 820 -10.42 49.64 54.89
CA SER A 820 -8.97 49.49 54.97
C SER A 820 -8.46 48.20 54.33
N VAL A 821 -9.20 47.09 54.45
CA VAL A 821 -8.86 45.80 53.82
C VAL A 821 -8.80 45.95 52.30
N LEU A 822 -9.69 46.77 51.74
CA LEU A 822 -9.76 47.05 50.30
C LEU A 822 -8.95 48.29 49.87
N SER A 823 -8.11 48.85 50.75
CA SER A 823 -7.29 50.05 50.51
C SER A 823 -8.09 51.32 50.13
N LEU A 824 -9.36 51.39 50.53
CA LEU A 824 -10.27 52.53 50.32
C LEU A 824 -10.29 53.50 51.51
N VAL A 825 -9.61 53.16 52.59
CA VAL A 825 -9.43 54.00 53.77
C VAL A 825 -7.95 54.15 54.04
N LYS A 826 -7.50 55.40 54.11
CA LYS A 826 -6.11 55.72 54.42
C LYS A 826 -6.05 56.51 55.72
N ARG A 827 -5.28 56.00 56.68
CA ARG A 827 -5.00 56.72 57.93
C ARG A 827 -3.98 57.82 57.67
N ASP A 828 -4.15 58.99 58.29
CA ASP A 828 -3.13 60.02 58.26
C ASP A 828 -1.90 59.59 59.07
N VAL A 829 -0.71 59.89 58.56
CA VAL A 829 0.60 59.48 59.11
C VAL A 829 1.32 60.67 59.74
N ARG A 830 0.71 61.87 59.72
CA ARG A 830 1.28 63.07 60.36
C ARG A 830 1.35 62.90 61.89
N PRO A 831 2.51 63.18 62.53
CA PRO A 831 2.66 63.05 63.97
C PRO A 831 1.72 64.01 64.71
N GLY A 832 0.75 63.48 65.46
CA GLY A 832 -0.27 64.23 66.20
C GLY A 832 -1.71 64.07 65.69
N GLU A 833 -1.92 63.56 64.47
CA GLU A 833 -3.25 63.39 63.86
C GLU A 833 -3.60 61.91 63.64
N THR A 834 -3.33 61.06 64.63
CA THR A 834 -3.46 59.60 64.51
C THR A 834 -4.91 59.09 64.40
N ASP A 835 -5.92 59.94 64.60
CA ASP A 835 -7.34 59.55 64.62
C ASP A 835 -8.12 60.02 63.37
N ARG A 836 -7.42 60.58 62.37
CA ARG A 836 -8.02 61.00 61.10
C ARG A 836 -7.90 59.92 60.03
N PHE A 837 -9.02 59.59 59.40
CA PHE A 837 -9.12 58.62 58.31
C PHE A 837 -9.67 59.26 57.05
N TYR A 838 -8.93 59.17 55.95
CA TYR A 838 -9.40 59.56 54.63
C TYR A 838 -10.16 58.42 53.97
N ILE A 839 -11.31 58.75 53.38
CA ILE A 839 -12.25 57.83 52.75
C ILE A 839 -12.31 58.07 51.25
N HIS A 840 -12.08 56.99 50.51
CA HIS A 840 -12.16 56.97 49.05
C HIS A 840 -13.61 57.14 48.58
N ARG A 841 -13.80 57.77 47.41
CA ARG A 841 -15.14 58.03 46.83
C ARG A 841 -16.01 56.78 46.69
N ASP A 842 -15.38 55.62 46.45
CA ASP A 842 -16.09 54.36 46.22
C ASP A 842 -16.69 53.77 47.50
N LEU A 843 -16.03 53.97 48.65
CA LEU A 843 -16.59 53.59 49.95
C LEU A 843 -17.82 54.45 50.28
N TYR A 844 -17.74 55.74 50.01
CA TYR A 844 -18.86 56.66 50.17
C TYR A 844 -20.04 56.30 49.25
N LYS A 845 -19.79 56.10 47.95
CA LYS A 845 -20.82 55.71 46.97
C LYS A 845 -21.50 54.39 47.33
N THR A 846 -20.73 53.40 47.79
CA THR A 846 -21.30 52.09 48.18
C THR A 846 -22.14 52.18 49.45
N LEU A 847 -21.72 52.96 50.45
CA LEU A 847 -22.54 53.20 51.65
C LEU A 847 -23.85 53.92 51.34
N ILE A 848 -23.83 54.90 50.41
CA ILE A 848 -25.07 55.53 49.93
C ILE A 848 -25.97 54.49 49.26
N ARG A 849 -25.44 53.66 48.35
CA ARG A 849 -26.22 52.61 47.68
C ARG A 849 -26.83 51.62 48.67
N ILE A 850 -26.07 51.20 49.68
CA ILE A 850 -26.56 50.31 50.74
C ILE A 850 -27.68 50.99 51.55
N SER A 851 -27.52 52.27 51.88
CA SER A 851 -28.54 53.04 52.61
C SER A 851 -29.82 53.28 51.78
N ALA A 852 -29.69 53.41 50.46
CA ALA A 852 -30.84 53.56 49.56
C ALA A 852 -31.59 52.24 49.37
N ALA A 853 -30.87 51.11 49.32
CA ALA A 853 -31.45 49.77 49.24
C ALA A 853 -32.09 49.31 50.57
N ASN A 854 -31.63 49.85 51.70
CA ASN A 854 -32.10 49.50 53.05
C ASN A 854 -32.53 50.77 53.79
N PRO A 855 -33.81 51.18 53.72
CA PRO A 855 -34.26 52.43 54.34
C PRO A 855 -34.00 52.41 55.85
N ALA A 856 -33.48 53.52 56.37
CA ALA A 856 -33.27 53.68 57.81
C ALA A 856 -34.62 53.65 58.54
N THR A 857 -34.74 52.77 59.52
CA THR A 857 -35.96 52.55 60.32
C THR A 857 -35.89 53.23 61.67
N GLY A 858 -34.69 53.61 62.13
CA GLY A 858 -34.46 54.18 63.46
C GLY A 858 -34.56 53.16 64.61
N SER A 859 -34.85 51.89 64.31
CA SER A 859 -35.09 50.81 65.28
C SER A 859 -33.83 50.40 66.06
N TRP A 860 -32.64 50.71 65.54
CA TRP A 860 -31.38 50.40 66.21
C TRP A 860 -31.27 51.02 67.61
N ARG A 861 -31.82 52.24 67.83
CA ARG A 861 -31.75 52.90 69.15
C ARG A 861 -32.57 52.17 70.22
N ASP A 862 -33.66 51.51 69.83
CA ASP A 862 -34.56 50.80 70.75
C ASP A 862 -34.06 49.38 71.11
N SER A 863 -33.11 48.82 70.35
CA SER A 863 -32.73 47.41 70.40
C SER A 863 -31.49 47.09 71.26
N ARG A 864 -31.06 47.96 72.20
CA ARG A 864 -29.78 47.84 72.92
C ARG A 864 -29.76 46.73 74.01
N PRO A 865 -28.89 45.71 73.94
CA PRO A 865 -28.50 44.92 75.11
C PRO A 865 -27.35 45.61 75.86
N MET A 866 -27.55 45.94 77.15
CA MET A 866 -26.49 46.52 78.00
C MET A 866 -25.38 45.49 78.26
N LEU A 867 -24.18 45.73 77.74
CA LEU A 867 -22.94 45.08 78.21
C LEU A 867 -21.85 46.12 78.49
N ALA A 868 -21.37 46.08 79.74
CA ALA A 868 -20.21 46.74 80.35
C ALA A 868 -20.33 48.23 80.77
N GLY A 869 -20.55 48.43 82.07
CA GLY A 869 -19.61 49.20 82.90
C GLY A 869 -19.71 50.73 82.94
N SER A 870 -20.82 51.28 83.41
CA SER A 870 -20.80 52.50 84.25
C SER A 870 -22.08 52.54 85.10
N ALA A 871 -21.91 52.80 86.40
CA ALA A 871 -23.01 52.86 87.35
C ALA A 871 -24.00 53.98 86.97
N PRO A 872 -25.31 53.68 86.81
CA PRO A 872 -26.31 54.73 86.69
C PRO A 872 -26.66 55.23 88.09
N GLY A 873 -26.41 56.52 88.33
CA GLY A 873 -27.02 57.23 89.44
C GLY A 873 -28.54 57.13 89.32
N ALA A 874 -29.15 56.54 90.34
CA ALA A 874 -30.59 56.48 90.50
C ALA A 874 -31.20 57.89 90.44
N ARG A 875 -32.13 58.09 89.52
CA ARG A 875 -33.19 59.07 89.67
C ARG A 875 -34.51 58.38 89.39
N ASP A 876 -35.25 58.21 90.48
CA ASP A 876 -36.67 57.97 90.54
C ASP A 876 -37.45 58.92 89.63
N GLY A 877 -38.48 58.37 88.98
CA GLY A 877 -39.40 59.15 88.16
C GLY A 877 -40.52 58.32 87.54
N GLY A 878 -41.37 57.74 88.39
CA GLY A 878 -42.84 57.70 88.22
C GLY A 878 -43.45 57.05 86.97
N ALA A 879 -44.22 55.98 87.21
CA ALA A 879 -45.11 55.32 86.26
C ALA A 879 -46.19 56.22 85.64
N LEU A 880 -46.62 55.88 84.41
CA LEU A 880 -47.98 55.47 84.03
C LEU A 880 -48.20 55.68 82.51
N SER A 881 -48.39 54.61 81.75
CA SER A 881 -49.70 54.32 81.12
C SER A 881 -49.58 53.08 80.22
N ALA A 882 -50.50 52.14 80.44
CA ALA A 882 -50.74 51.00 79.59
C ALA A 882 -51.19 51.46 78.19
N ALA A 883 -50.61 50.85 77.16
CA ALA A 883 -51.19 50.81 75.83
C ALA A 883 -51.18 49.35 75.35
N GLN A 884 -52.34 48.71 75.46
CA GLN A 884 -52.66 47.45 74.80
C GLN A 884 -52.31 47.55 73.30
N PRO A 885 -51.55 46.60 72.71
CA PRO A 885 -51.56 46.41 71.27
C PRO A 885 -52.90 45.81 70.86
N ARG A 886 -53.60 46.53 69.98
CA ARG A 886 -54.82 46.11 69.29
C ARG A 886 -54.49 44.87 68.46
N GLN A 887 -55.06 43.72 68.82
CA GLN A 887 -55.04 42.50 68.01
C GLN A 887 -55.75 42.79 66.68
N VAL A 888 -55.01 42.76 65.57
CA VAL A 888 -55.57 42.56 64.24
C VAL A 888 -55.30 41.10 63.90
N ALA A 889 -56.37 40.36 63.65
CA ALA A 889 -56.35 38.95 63.32
C ALA A 889 -55.52 38.70 62.05
N ALA A 890 -54.48 37.89 62.19
CA ALA A 890 -53.79 37.24 61.08
C ALA A 890 -54.15 35.76 61.13
N ASP A 891 -55.02 35.33 60.23
CA ASP A 891 -55.17 33.92 59.89
C ASP A 891 -53.88 33.46 59.22
N ALA A 892 -53.04 32.76 59.98
CA ALA A 892 -51.89 32.03 59.48
C ALA A 892 -51.87 30.65 60.13
N ALA A 893 -52.38 29.66 59.39
CA ALA A 893 -52.23 28.26 59.72
C ALA A 893 -50.74 27.90 59.70
N ARG A 894 -50.27 27.42 60.85
CA ARG A 894 -48.94 26.85 61.06
C ARG A 894 -48.82 25.53 60.30
N HIS A 895 -47.75 25.35 59.54
CA HIS A 895 -47.18 24.05 59.27
C HIS A 895 -45.68 24.09 59.55
N GLU A 896 -45.26 23.07 60.28
CA GLU A 896 -43.96 22.88 60.90
C GLU A 896 -42.88 22.61 59.85
N LEU A 897 -41.67 23.11 60.12
CA LEU A 897 -40.45 22.75 59.41
C LEU A 897 -39.98 21.36 59.87
N PRO A 898 -39.54 20.51 58.92
CA PRO A 898 -38.45 19.59 59.19
C PRO A 898 -37.31 19.71 58.16
N ASP A 899 -36.13 19.96 58.72
CA ASP A 899 -34.84 19.30 58.48
C ASP A 899 -34.45 18.85 57.04
N TYR A 900 -33.48 19.55 56.47
CA TYR A 900 -32.87 19.26 55.17
C TYR A 900 -31.72 18.25 55.30
N THR A 901 -32.04 16.97 55.55
CA THR A 901 -31.12 15.86 55.23
C THR A 901 -31.89 14.62 54.76
N LYS A 902 -32.16 14.53 53.45
CA LYS A 902 -32.17 13.28 52.66
C LYS A 902 -32.48 13.61 51.21
N ARG A 903 -31.49 13.39 50.35
CA ARG A 903 -31.64 13.37 48.89
C ARG A 903 -32.38 12.08 48.56
N SER A 904 -33.68 12.17 48.28
CA SER A 904 -34.45 11.04 47.76
C SER A 904 -34.04 10.76 46.32
N SER A 905 -33.61 9.52 46.11
CA SER A 905 -33.71 8.80 44.86
C SER A 905 -35.11 8.94 44.24
N PRO A 906 -35.24 8.86 42.90
CA PRO A 906 -36.55 8.91 42.27
C PRO A 906 -37.46 7.83 42.84
N GLU A 907 -38.70 8.24 43.06
CA GLU A 907 -39.79 7.48 43.66
C GLU A 907 -39.98 6.14 42.93
N ARG A 908 -39.68 5.04 43.64
CA ARG A 908 -40.12 3.70 43.26
C ARG A 908 -41.64 3.70 43.37
N VAL A 909 -42.33 3.50 42.26
CA VAL A 909 -43.74 3.12 42.25
C VAL A 909 -43.91 1.93 43.21
N PRO A 910 -44.85 1.96 44.17
CA PRO A 910 -45.11 0.82 45.05
C PRO A 910 -45.46 -0.40 44.19
N ALA A 911 -44.78 -1.52 44.45
CA ALA A 911 -45.05 -2.80 43.85
C ALA A 911 -46.36 -3.41 44.38
N HIS A 912 -47.49 -2.74 44.17
CA HIS A 912 -48.80 -3.32 44.40
C HIS A 912 -49.63 -3.20 43.11
N ASP A 913 -49.95 -4.37 42.57
CA ASP A 913 -50.81 -4.64 41.42
C ASP A 913 -50.20 -4.26 40.06
N ILE A 914 -49.01 -4.81 39.78
CA ILE A 914 -48.63 -5.05 38.37
C ILE A 914 -49.60 -6.13 37.89
N ASP A 915 -50.38 -5.81 36.87
CA ASP A 915 -51.15 -6.79 36.12
C ASP A 915 -50.16 -7.78 35.46
N GLU A 916 -49.82 -8.85 36.18
CA GLU A 916 -48.82 -9.86 35.82
C GLU A 916 -49.15 -10.51 34.46
N ASP A 917 -50.45 -10.55 34.13
CA ASP A 917 -50.97 -10.96 32.84
C ASP A 917 -50.55 -10.01 31.71
N THR A 918 -50.63 -8.68 31.92
CA THR A 918 -50.23 -7.69 30.91
C THR A 918 -48.71 -7.68 30.67
N ALA A 919 -47.89 -7.83 31.71
CA ALA A 919 -46.44 -7.95 31.57
C ALA A 919 -46.04 -9.22 30.79
N THR A 920 -46.73 -10.33 31.04
CA THR A 920 -46.52 -11.60 30.34
C THR A 920 -46.90 -11.51 28.87
N VAL A 921 -48.04 -10.87 28.54
CA VAL A 921 -48.49 -10.65 27.15
C VAL A 921 -47.51 -9.78 26.36
N PHE A 922 -46.94 -8.74 26.99
CA PHE A 922 -45.92 -7.92 26.36
C PHE A 922 -44.60 -8.67 26.18
N ALA A 923 -44.19 -9.47 27.16
CA ALA A 923 -43.01 -10.32 27.04
C ALA A 923 -43.17 -11.35 25.91
N GLU A 924 -44.32 -12.01 25.80
CA GLU A 924 -44.64 -12.97 24.75
C GLU A 924 -44.55 -12.32 23.35
N ARG A 925 -45.09 -11.11 23.21
CA ARG A 925 -45.04 -10.39 21.93
C ARG A 925 -43.64 -9.91 21.54
N LEU A 926 -42.82 -9.52 22.51
CA LEU A 926 -41.43 -9.11 22.28
C LEU A 926 -40.52 -10.31 22.00
N LEU A 927 -40.67 -11.42 22.75
CA LEU A 927 -39.97 -12.67 22.50
C LEU A 927 -40.37 -13.30 21.16
N GLY A 928 -41.64 -13.19 20.78
CA GLY A 928 -42.14 -13.65 19.48
C GLY A 928 -41.45 -12.97 18.29
N SER A 929 -40.91 -11.75 18.46
CA SER A 929 -40.10 -11.08 17.42
C SER A 929 -38.77 -11.77 17.14
N LEU A 930 -38.27 -12.54 18.11
CA LEU A 930 -37.09 -13.39 17.98
C LEU A 930 -37.44 -14.83 17.57
N GLY A 931 -38.73 -15.18 17.48
CA GLY A 931 -39.18 -16.56 17.23
C GLY A 931 -39.17 -17.46 18.47
N LEU A 932 -39.19 -16.86 19.67
CA LEU A 932 -39.25 -17.57 20.95
C LEU A 932 -40.67 -17.50 21.55
N GLU A 933 -41.12 -18.59 22.14
CA GLU A 933 -42.32 -18.58 22.98
C GLU A 933 -41.96 -18.19 24.42
N TYR A 934 -42.91 -17.64 25.17
CA TYR A 934 -42.67 -17.24 26.55
C TYR A 934 -42.20 -18.42 27.43
N THR A 935 -42.71 -19.63 27.16
CA THR A 935 -42.35 -20.89 27.83
C THR A 935 -40.88 -21.25 27.68
N ASP A 936 -40.25 -20.90 26.54
CA ASP A 936 -38.85 -21.21 26.26
C ASP A 936 -37.88 -20.32 27.06
N ALA A 937 -38.29 -19.07 27.31
CA ALA A 937 -37.51 -18.08 28.06
C ALA A 937 -37.96 -17.96 29.52
N GLN A 938 -39.02 -18.66 29.94
CA GLN A 938 -39.62 -18.53 31.26
C GLN A 938 -38.61 -18.80 32.37
N GLY A 939 -37.81 -19.87 32.23
CA GLY A 939 -36.78 -20.21 33.21
C GLY A 939 -35.71 -19.12 33.36
N LEU A 940 -35.31 -18.49 32.25
CA LEU A 940 -34.35 -17.39 32.21
C LEU A 940 -34.92 -16.07 32.77
N LEU A 941 -36.20 -15.80 32.55
CA LEU A 941 -36.84 -14.57 33.01
C LEU A 941 -37.20 -14.58 34.50
N THR A 942 -37.33 -15.78 35.08
CA THR A 942 -37.78 -16.01 36.47
C THR A 942 -36.66 -16.45 37.41
N PHE A 943 -35.75 -17.34 36.99
CA PHE A 943 -34.73 -17.92 37.88
C PHE A 943 -33.33 -17.33 37.64
N SER A 944 -32.83 -16.62 38.66
CA SER A 944 -31.46 -16.06 38.64
C SER A 944 -30.35 -17.12 38.58
N SER A 945 -30.61 -18.36 39.02
CA SER A 945 -29.69 -19.49 38.89
C SER A 945 -29.47 -19.89 37.43
N MET A 946 -30.53 -19.85 36.61
CA MET A 946 -30.47 -20.12 35.18
C MET A 946 -29.74 -19.00 34.44
N GLN A 947 -30.06 -17.74 34.75
CA GLN A 947 -29.33 -16.58 34.20
C GLN A 947 -27.82 -16.69 34.44
N LYS A 948 -27.40 -17.08 35.66
CA LYS A 948 -25.99 -17.30 35.98
C LYS A 948 -25.38 -18.46 35.19
N ALA A 949 -26.08 -19.58 35.05
CA ALA A 949 -25.58 -20.73 34.31
C ALA A 949 -25.39 -20.42 32.81
N VAL A 950 -26.37 -19.78 32.17
CA VAL A 950 -26.28 -19.40 30.75
C VAL A 950 -25.30 -18.25 30.53
N SER A 951 -25.18 -17.31 31.47
CA SER A 951 -24.10 -16.30 31.44
C SER A 951 -22.71 -16.92 31.51
N GLY A 952 -22.58 -18.08 32.19
CA GLY A 952 -21.33 -18.84 32.23
C GLY A 952 -20.94 -19.41 30.87
N LEU A 953 -21.92 -19.89 30.10
CA LEU A 953 -21.74 -20.32 28.71
C LEU A 953 -21.40 -19.14 27.80
N ARG A 954 -22.13 -18.02 27.91
CA ARG A 954 -21.83 -16.80 27.14
C ARG A 954 -20.41 -16.33 27.39
N LYS A 955 -19.97 -16.32 28.66
CA LYS A 955 -18.62 -15.92 29.02
C LYS A 955 -17.56 -16.86 28.44
N ALA A 956 -17.81 -18.17 28.41
CA ALA A 956 -16.91 -19.12 27.77
C ALA A 956 -16.81 -18.88 26.25
N LEU A 957 -17.92 -18.55 25.60
CA LEU A 957 -17.95 -18.21 24.17
C LEU A 957 -17.23 -16.87 23.89
N ASP A 958 -17.42 -15.88 24.74
CA ASP A 958 -16.72 -14.59 24.64
C ASP A 958 -15.21 -14.76 24.85
N GLU A 959 -14.78 -15.64 25.77
CA GLU A 959 -13.37 -16.02 25.98
C GLU A 959 -12.77 -16.61 24.69
N GLN A 960 -13.45 -17.56 24.05
CA GLN A 960 -13.01 -18.12 22.75
C GLN A 960 -13.03 -17.08 21.61
N SER A 961 -13.94 -16.11 21.65
CA SER A 961 -14.00 -15.03 20.66
C SER A 961 -12.84 -14.03 20.75
N LEU A 962 -12.10 -13.99 21.86
CA LEU A 962 -10.90 -13.16 21.97
C LEU A 962 -9.76 -13.68 21.10
N ASP A 963 -9.66 -15.00 20.99
CA ASP A 963 -8.64 -15.68 20.20
C ASP A 963 -9.07 -15.81 18.72
N ASN A 964 -10.38 -15.71 18.43
CA ASN A 964 -10.92 -15.76 17.07
C ASN A 964 -11.75 -14.51 16.68
N ALA A 965 -11.16 -13.63 15.88
CA ALA A 965 -11.78 -12.39 15.43
C ALA A 965 -13.05 -12.58 14.57
N HIS A 966 -13.17 -13.72 13.87
CA HIS A 966 -14.33 -14.00 13.03
C HIS A 966 -15.56 -14.38 13.89
N LEU A 967 -15.36 -15.28 14.85
CA LEU A 967 -16.39 -15.63 15.84
C LEU A 967 -16.90 -14.39 16.59
N LYS A 968 -16.00 -13.50 16.98
CA LYS A 968 -16.35 -12.22 17.64
C LYS A 968 -17.24 -11.33 16.79
N THR A 969 -16.99 -11.29 15.49
CA THR A 969 -17.76 -10.46 14.55
C THR A 969 -19.16 -11.04 14.37
N LEU A 970 -19.26 -12.36 14.15
CA LEU A 970 -20.54 -13.06 14.01
C LEU A 970 -21.41 -12.91 15.27
N LEU A 971 -20.85 -13.14 16.46
CA LEU A 971 -21.59 -13.01 17.72
C LEU A 971 -22.15 -11.61 17.94
N ARG A 972 -21.39 -10.58 17.54
CA ARG A 972 -21.83 -9.19 17.63
C ARG A 972 -22.95 -8.88 16.64
N GLU A 973 -22.85 -9.38 15.42
CA GLU A 973 -23.87 -9.19 14.38
C GLU A 973 -25.22 -9.82 14.78
N TYR A 974 -25.20 -11.04 15.31
CA TYR A 974 -26.40 -11.70 15.82
C TYR A 974 -27.03 -10.97 17.02
N GLU A 975 -26.21 -10.41 17.90
CA GLU A 975 -26.67 -9.65 19.06
C GLU A 975 -27.28 -8.30 18.66
N GLU A 976 -26.68 -7.60 17.69
CA GLU A 976 -27.21 -6.35 17.14
C GLU A 976 -28.54 -6.59 16.41
N ASP A 977 -28.67 -7.65 15.59
CA ASP A 977 -29.92 -8.00 14.92
C ASP A 977 -31.04 -8.35 15.92
N ALA A 978 -30.72 -9.11 16.98
CA ALA A 978 -31.70 -9.45 18.02
C ALA A 978 -32.21 -8.21 18.77
N ARG A 979 -31.32 -7.27 19.12
CA ARG A 979 -31.72 -6.00 19.77
C ARG A 979 -32.58 -5.15 18.85
N ASP A 980 -32.25 -5.08 17.56
CA ASP A 980 -33.03 -4.32 16.58
C ASP A 980 -34.45 -4.91 16.39
N ARG A 981 -34.60 -6.23 16.42
CA ARG A 981 -35.91 -6.90 16.35
C ARG A 981 -36.77 -6.60 17.58
N ILE A 982 -36.19 -6.67 18.78
CA ILE A 982 -36.89 -6.30 20.03
C ILE A 982 -37.31 -4.83 20.00
N ALA A 983 -36.40 -3.91 19.61
CA ALA A 983 -36.68 -2.48 19.57
C ALA A 983 -37.78 -2.13 18.55
N LYS A 984 -37.77 -2.78 17.37
CA LYS A 984 -38.84 -2.63 16.36
C LYS A 984 -40.19 -3.12 16.91
N ALA A 985 -40.23 -4.31 17.50
CA ALA A 985 -41.45 -4.88 18.09
C ALA A 985 -42.00 -4.02 19.24
N TYR A 986 -41.13 -3.47 20.09
CA TYR A 986 -41.50 -2.52 21.13
C TYR A 986 -42.08 -1.22 20.55
N SER A 987 -41.48 -0.69 19.49
CA SER A 987 -41.98 0.52 18.84
C SER A 987 -43.39 0.32 18.24
N GLU A 988 -43.69 -0.86 17.71
CA GLU A 988 -45.01 -1.24 17.19
C GLU A 988 -46.01 -1.44 18.33
N LEU A 989 -45.61 -2.12 19.40
CA LEU A 989 -46.41 -2.30 20.61
C LEU A 989 -46.80 -0.94 21.21
N ARG A 990 -45.83 -0.02 21.34
CA ARG A 990 -46.02 1.33 21.88
C ARG A 990 -46.98 2.18 21.04
N ARG A 991 -46.99 2.02 19.72
CA ARG A 991 -47.95 2.71 18.83
C ARG A 991 -49.39 2.24 19.06
N GLY A 992 -49.59 0.97 19.43
CA GLY A 992 -50.92 0.40 19.70
C GLY A 992 -51.52 0.79 21.06
N LEU A 993 -50.72 1.30 21.99
CA LEU A 993 -51.13 1.57 23.38
C LEU A 993 -51.79 2.95 23.61
N ASN A 994 -52.06 3.74 22.56
CA ASN A 994 -52.90 4.96 22.56
C ASN A 994 -52.74 5.92 23.77
N GLY A 995 -51.52 6.08 24.30
CA GLY A 995 -51.22 7.04 25.38
C GLY A 995 -51.53 6.57 26.81
N ASP A 996 -51.83 5.29 27.02
CA ASP A 996 -52.01 4.70 28.36
C ASP A 996 -50.66 4.69 29.11
N GLN A 997 -50.49 5.59 30.09
CA GLN A 997 -49.21 5.81 30.77
C GLN A 997 -48.74 4.59 31.57
N GLU A 998 -49.67 3.82 32.13
CA GLU A 998 -49.38 2.66 32.97
C GLU A 998 -48.88 1.48 32.13
N LYS A 999 -49.59 1.15 31.04
CA LYS A 999 -49.15 0.10 30.11
C LYS A 999 -47.86 0.44 29.38
N ASN A 1000 -47.64 1.72 29.07
CA ASN A 1000 -46.38 2.16 28.49
C ASN A 1000 -45.19 2.00 29.45
N ALA A 1001 -45.40 2.23 30.75
CA ALA A 1001 -44.38 2.01 31.77
C ALA A 1001 -44.06 0.51 31.95
N ILE A 1002 -45.08 -0.36 31.93
CA ILE A 1002 -44.90 -1.81 31.98
C ILE A 1002 -44.17 -2.30 30.71
N ALA A 1003 -44.58 -1.84 29.53
CA ALA A 1003 -43.93 -2.21 28.27
C ALA A 1003 -42.46 -1.76 28.20
N SER A 1004 -42.12 -0.55 28.68
CA SER A 1004 -40.72 -0.12 28.75
C SER A 1004 -39.88 -0.94 29.72
N MET A 1005 -40.45 -1.30 30.87
CA MET A 1005 -39.76 -2.14 31.86
C MET A 1005 -39.48 -3.56 31.30
N VAL A 1006 -40.42 -4.13 30.55
CA VAL A 1006 -40.23 -5.45 29.90
C VAL A 1006 -39.19 -5.37 28.78
N GLU A 1007 -39.20 -4.32 27.96
CA GLU A 1007 -38.21 -4.12 26.91
C GLU A 1007 -36.80 -3.91 27.46
N GLU A 1008 -36.65 -3.12 28.53
CA GLU A 1008 -35.37 -2.90 29.21
C GLU A 1008 -34.82 -4.23 29.76
N LYS A 1009 -35.69 -5.03 30.41
CA LYS A 1009 -35.32 -6.35 30.96
C LYS A 1009 -34.94 -7.36 29.86
N LEU A 1010 -35.63 -7.37 28.73
CA LEU A 1010 -35.31 -8.27 27.61
C LEU A 1010 -34.03 -7.84 26.89
N THR A 1011 -33.80 -6.54 26.76
CA THR A 1011 -32.58 -5.99 26.16
C THR A 1011 -31.34 -6.27 27.01
N GLU A 1012 -31.47 -6.19 28.34
CA GLU A 1012 -30.41 -6.57 29.29
C GLU A 1012 -30.07 -8.06 29.19
N LEU A 1013 -31.09 -8.92 29.03
CA LEU A 1013 -30.92 -10.38 28.92
C LEU A 1013 -30.59 -10.86 27.50
N CYS A 1014 -30.57 -9.97 26.51
CA CYS A 1014 -30.35 -10.31 25.10
C CYS A 1014 -29.10 -11.17 24.84
N PRO A 1015 -27.90 -10.88 25.40
CA PRO A 1015 -26.68 -11.67 25.15
C PRO A 1015 -26.80 -13.15 25.57
N ILE A 1016 -27.74 -13.44 26.48
CA ILE A 1016 -28.00 -14.75 27.05
C ILE A 1016 -29.19 -15.41 26.35
N LEU A 1017 -30.22 -14.63 25.99
CA LEU A 1017 -31.41 -15.11 25.28
C LEU A 1017 -31.07 -15.68 23.90
N ILE A 1018 -30.10 -15.09 23.20
CA ILE A 1018 -29.69 -15.55 21.87
C ILE A 1018 -29.11 -16.99 21.89
N LEU A 1019 -28.60 -17.45 23.02
CA LEU A 1019 -28.00 -18.79 23.16
C LEU A 1019 -29.04 -19.91 23.31
N LEU A 1020 -30.34 -19.58 23.35
CA LEU A 1020 -31.39 -20.59 23.44
C LEU A 1020 -31.39 -21.50 22.20
N PRO A 1021 -31.46 -22.84 22.36
CA PRO A 1021 -31.32 -23.78 21.25
C PRO A 1021 -32.31 -23.58 20.10
N LYS A 1022 -33.50 -23.03 20.37
CA LYS A 1022 -34.51 -22.74 19.34
C LYS A 1022 -34.09 -21.68 18.33
N LEU A 1023 -33.13 -20.81 18.65
CA LEU A 1023 -32.62 -19.78 17.74
C LEU A 1023 -31.53 -20.31 16.80
N ASP A 1024 -31.11 -21.57 16.99
CA ASP A 1024 -30.17 -22.32 16.17
C ASP A 1024 -28.81 -21.64 15.89
N ILE A 1025 -28.38 -20.75 16.80
CA ILE A 1025 -27.16 -19.95 16.62
C ILE A 1025 -25.93 -20.84 16.60
N PHE A 1026 -25.89 -21.91 17.39
CA PHE A 1026 -24.75 -22.84 17.37
C PHE A 1026 -24.58 -23.53 16.00
N ASN A 1027 -25.66 -23.87 15.30
CA ASN A 1027 -25.56 -24.43 13.94
C ASN A 1027 -25.04 -23.38 12.95
N GLN A 1028 -25.55 -22.15 13.03
CA GLN A 1028 -25.14 -21.07 12.14
C GLN A 1028 -23.66 -20.68 12.37
N LEU A 1029 -23.21 -20.67 13.63
CA LEU A 1029 -21.80 -20.45 13.97
C LEU A 1029 -20.91 -21.58 13.45
N ILE A 1030 -21.33 -22.85 13.61
CA ILE A 1030 -20.58 -24.00 13.08
C ILE A 1030 -20.49 -23.95 11.56
N GLU A 1031 -21.60 -23.66 10.87
CA GLU A 1031 -21.64 -23.57 9.40
C GLU A 1031 -20.78 -22.41 8.86
N ALA A 1032 -20.83 -21.24 9.50
CA ALA A 1032 -20.00 -20.09 9.12
C ALA A 1032 -18.49 -20.37 9.33
N MET A 1033 -18.14 -21.06 10.41
CA MET A 1033 -16.76 -21.47 10.70
C MET A 1033 -16.26 -22.55 9.72
N ASP A 1034 -17.12 -23.50 9.34
CA ASP A 1034 -16.81 -24.58 8.39
C ASP A 1034 -16.63 -24.03 6.95
N GLN A 1035 -17.50 -23.10 6.53
CA GLN A 1035 -17.39 -22.43 5.22
C GLN A 1035 -16.08 -21.65 5.07
N LYS A 1036 -15.62 -20.96 6.12
CA LYS A 1036 -14.33 -20.25 6.08
C LYS A 1036 -13.16 -21.22 5.96
N SER A 1037 -13.19 -22.30 6.74
CA SER A 1037 -12.16 -23.36 6.71
C SER A 1037 -12.06 -24.05 5.35
N ALA A 1038 -13.14 -24.05 4.55
CA ALA A 1038 -13.17 -24.60 3.20
C ALA A 1038 -12.65 -23.66 2.09
N VAL A 1039 -12.57 -22.34 2.35
CA VAL A 1039 -12.13 -21.32 1.37
C VAL A 1039 -10.64 -21.02 1.48
N GLU A 1040 -10.06 -21.17 2.67
CA GLU A 1040 -8.64 -21.00 2.94
C GLU A 1040 -7.99 -22.40 3.02
N ASP A 1041 -7.28 -22.85 1.97
CA ASP A 1041 -6.62 -24.18 1.87
C ASP A 1041 -5.58 -24.49 3.00
N GLU A 1042 -5.40 -23.60 3.96
CA GLU A 1042 -4.56 -23.75 5.16
C GLU A 1042 -5.43 -24.08 6.38
N HIS A 1043 -5.44 -25.36 6.79
CA HIS A 1043 -6.14 -25.81 7.99
C HIS A 1043 -5.43 -25.30 9.25
N CYS A 1044 -5.91 -24.21 9.84
CA CYS A 1044 -5.46 -23.77 11.17
C CYS A 1044 -5.96 -24.77 12.24
N PRO A 1045 -5.07 -25.44 12.99
CA PRO A 1045 -5.45 -26.43 14.00
C PRO A 1045 -6.32 -25.82 15.11
N GLU A 1046 -6.15 -24.51 15.40
CA GLU A 1046 -6.94 -23.78 16.39
C GLU A 1046 -8.43 -23.65 15.98
N ASP A 1047 -8.71 -23.42 14.68
CA ASP A 1047 -10.08 -23.31 14.17
C ASP A 1047 -10.81 -24.67 14.21
N GLN A 1048 -10.09 -25.78 13.96
CA GLN A 1048 -10.65 -27.13 14.09
C GLN A 1048 -11.00 -27.46 15.56
N THR A 1049 -10.11 -27.13 16.50
CA THR A 1049 -10.37 -27.37 17.92
C THR A 1049 -11.58 -26.57 18.42
N LEU A 1050 -11.73 -25.32 17.95
CA LEU A 1050 -12.89 -24.50 18.27
C LEU A 1050 -14.19 -25.06 17.67
N LEU A 1051 -14.13 -25.58 16.44
CA LEU A 1051 -15.29 -26.22 15.80
C LEU A 1051 -15.72 -27.48 16.56
N GLU A 1052 -14.78 -28.32 17.01
CA GLU A 1052 -15.06 -29.49 17.85
C GLU A 1052 -15.68 -29.09 19.19
N GLN A 1053 -15.16 -28.05 19.85
CA GLN A 1053 -15.72 -27.51 21.09
C GLN A 1053 -17.15 -26.98 20.92
N LEU A 1054 -17.43 -26.26 19.83
CA LEU A 1054 -18.77 -25.77 19.50
C LEU A 1054 -19.75 -26.91 19.21
N VAL A 1055 -19.30 -27.96 18.51
CA VAL A 1055 -20.10 -29.16 18.24
C VAL A 1055 -20.42 -29.92 19.53
N ALA A 1056 -19.44 -30.05 20.44
CA ALA A 1056 -19.60 -30.72 21.74
C ALA A 1056 -20.59 -29.95 22.64
N ALA A 1057 -20.44 -28.62 22.73
CA ALA A 1057 -21.34 -27.77 23.50
C ALA A 1057 -22.78 -27.81 22.96
N ARG A 1058 -22.96 -27.77 21.62
CA ARG A 1058 -24.25 -27.96 20.97
C ARG A 1058 -24.85 -29.33 21.29
N GLY A 1059 -24.04 -30.39 21.22
CA GLY A 1059 -24.48 -31.76 21.51
C GLY A 1059 -25.07 -31.90 22.92
N ILE A 1060 -24.45 -31.28 23.92
CA ILE A 1060 -24.93 -31.26 25.31
C ILE A 1060 -26.29 -30.52 25.40
N LEU A 1061 -26.41 -29.37 24.73
CA LEU A 1061 -27.64 -28.57 24.74
C LEU A 1061 -28.82 -29.21 23.99
N LEU A 1062 -28.55 -30.08 23.00
CA LEU A 1062 -29.60 -30.79 22.25
C LEU A 1062 -30.05 -32.10 22.92
N THR A 1063 -29.20 -32.71 23.75
CA THR A 1063 -29.46 -34.03 24.35
C THR A 1063 -29.98 -33.96 25.79
N SER A 1064 -29.74 -32.86 26.49
CA SER A 1064 -30.08 -32.67 27.91
C SER A 1064 -31.20 -31.64 28.10
N ASP A 1065 -31.88 -31.63 29.25
CA ASP A 1065 -32.94 -30.66 29.52
C ASP A 1065 -32.34 -29.25 29.71
N VAL A 1066 -32.74 -28.35 28.83
CA VAL A 1066 -32.28 -26.95 28.75
C VAL A 1066 -32.85 -26.12 29.92
N ASN A 1067 -33.86 -26.65 30.62
CA ASN A 1067 -34.40 -26.02 31.83
C ASN A 1067 -33.59 -26.34 33.09
N GLU A 1068 -32.56 -27.17 33.00
CA GLU A 1068 -31.66 -27.45 34.13
C GLU A 1068 -30.38 -26.60 34.06
N PRO A 1069 -29.99 -25.90 35.14
CA PRO A 1069 -28.78 -25.08 35.15
C PRO A 1069 -27.49 -25.91 35.02
N GLN A 1070 -27.52 -27.20 35.34
CA GLN A 1070 -26.36 -28.11 35.20
C GLN A 1070 -25.99 -28.36 33.74
N THR A 1071 -26.99 -28.45 32.86
CA THR A 1071 -26.81 -28.61 31.40
C THR A 1071 -25.98 -27.47 30.81
N TRP A 1072 -26.30 -26.23 31.18
CA TRP A 1072 -25.59 -25.03 30.72
C TRP A 1072 -24.17 -24.93 31.27
N GLN A 1073 -23.95 -25.39 32.50
CA GLN A 1073 -22.61 -25.46 33.10
C GLN A 1073 -21.74 -26.53 32.41
N ALA A 1074 -22.32 -27.67 32.05
CA ALA A 1074 -21.63 -28.72 31.30
C ALA A 1074 -21.28 -28.25 29.88
N ALA A 1075 -22.18 -27.56 29.18
CA ALA A 1075 -21.90 -26.96 27.88
C ALA A 1075 -20.80 -25.88 27.97
N ALA A 1076 -20.78 -25.07 29.03
CA ALA A 1076 -19.74 -24.07 29.27
C ALA A 1076 -18.38 -24.70 29.58
N ALA A 1077 -18.36 -25.87 30.24
CA ALA A 1077 -17.14 -26.63 30.49
C ALA A 1077 -16.58 -27.23 29.19
N ALA A 1078 -17.45 -27.76 28.31
CA ALA A 1078 -17.04 -28.29 27.01
C ALA A 1078 -16.39 -27.24 26.10
N LEU A 1079 -16.82 -25.97 26.17
CA LEU A 1079 -16.17 -24.86 25.45
C LEU A 1079 -14.82 -24.42 26.04
N ARG A 1080 -14.50 -24.81 27.28
CA ARG A 1080 -13.27 -24.41 27.97
C ARG A 1080 -12.21 -25.51 28.00
N GLU A 1081 -12.57 -26.74 27.65
CA GLU A 1081 -11.63 -27.85 27.66
C GLU A 1081 -10.69 -27.78 26.45
N THR A 1082 -9.44 -27.39 26.70
CA THR A 1082 -8.33 -27.57 25.76
C THR A 1082 -8.01 -29.05 25.65
N GLY A 1083 -8.04 -29.61 24.45
CA GLY A 1083 -7.63 -30.98 24.16
C GLY A 1083 -6.20 -31.24 24.64
N GLY A 1084 -6.06 -31.79 25.84
CA GLY A 1084 -4.87 -32.46 26.29
C GLY A 1084 -4.88 -33.87 25.72
N THR A 1085 -4.06 -34.12 24.71
CA THR A 1085 -3.67 -35.46 24.33
C THR A 1085 -2.90 -36.07 25.50
N ASN A 1086 -3.57 -36.93 26.29
CA ASN A 1086 -2.85 -37.91 27.08
C ASN A 1086 -2.29 -38.96 26.12
N GLU A 1087 -1.00 -39.25 26.28
CA GLU A 1087 -0.31 -40.40 25.71
C GLU A 1087 -1.05 -41.67 26.14
N ASP A 1088 -2.02 -42.10 25.33
CA ASP A 1088 -2.45 -43.49 25.10
C ASP A 1088 -3.73 -43.42 24.25
N GLY A 1089 -3.59 -43.71 22.96
CA GLY A 1089 -4.66 -43.57 21.97
C GLY A 1089 -5.81 -44.55 22.18
N GLU A 1090 -6.84 -44.13 22.91
CA GLU A 1090 -8.14 -44.80 22.94
C GLU A 1090 -9.28 -43.80 22.69
N LEU A 1091 -10.00 -44.01 21.58
CA LEU A 1091 -11.22 -43.29 21.20
C LEU A 1091 -12.27 -43.42 22.30
N ILE A 1092 -12.64 -42.30 22.93
CA ILE A 1092 -13.79 -42.25 23.85
C ILE A 1092 -15.08 -42.39 23.00
N GLN A 1093 -15.60 -43.61 22.94
CA GLN A 1093 -17.00 -43.88 22.56
C GLN A 1093 -17.92 -43.38 23.67
N PHE A 1094 -18.82 -42.45 23.38
CA PHE A 1094 -19.92 -42.12 24.28
C PHE A 1094 -21.00 -43.23 24.24
N PRO A 1095 -21.51 -43.67 25.41
CA PRO A 1095 -22.45 -44.77 25.49
C PRO A 1095 -23.87 -44.33 25.11
N ASN A 1096 -24.55 -45.18 24.36
CA ASN A 1096 -25.97 -45.05 24.06
C ASN A 1096 -26.79 -45.73 25.18
N PRO A 1097 -27.81 -45.07 25.76
CA PRO A 1097 -28.90 -45.87 26.31
C PRO A 1097 -30.29 -45.25 26.09
N ARG A 1098 -31.11 -45.94 25.30
CA ARG A 1098 -32.53 -46.14 25.63
C ARG A 1098 -32.68 -47.53 26.23
N THR A 1099 -33.14 -47.64 27.48
CA THR A 1099 -34.03 -48.70 28.00
C THR A 1099 -34.33 -48.53 29.50
N GLY A 1100 -35.62 -48.43 29.84
CA GLY A 1100 -36.24 -49.28 30.87
C GLY A 1100 -36.14 -48.92 32.36
N SER A 1101 -37.28 -48.47 32.89
CA SER A 1101 -38.01 -49.01 34.07
C SER A 1101 -37.45 -48.87 35.50
N THR A 1102 -38.30 -48.24 36.33
CA THR A 1102 -38.74 -48.63 37.70
C THR A 1102 -37.75 -48.66 38.85
N GLY A 1103 -38.10 -47.99 39.95
CA GLY A 1103 -37.63 -48.37 41.30
C GLY A 1103 -37.58 -47.24 42.32
N SER A 1104 -38.64 -47.15 43.13
CA SER A 1104 -38.77 -46.50 44.44
C SER A 1104 -37.51 -46.25 45.27
N ALA A 1105 -37.42 -45.06 45.87
CA ALA A 1105 -37.39 -44.83 47.33
C ALA A 1105 -37.59 -43.33 47.62
#